data_AF-A0A9D1RAZ4-F1
#
_entry.id   AF-A0A9D1RAZ4-F1
#
_cell.length_a   1.000
_cell.length_b   1.000
_cell.length_c   1.000
_cell.angle_alpha   90.00
_cell.angle_beta   90.00
_cell.angle_gamma   90.00
#
_symmetry.space_group_name_H-M   'P 1'
#
loop_
_entity.id
_entity.type
_entity.pdbx_description
1 polymer ?
#
loop_
_entity_poly.entity_id
_entity_poly.type
_entity_poly.pdbx_seq_one_letter_code
_entity_poly.pdbx_strand_id
1 'polypeptide(L)'
;MLRERLGKELLFFDGGTGTLLQERGLAPGELPETWNISHKEEIIEIHRQYFQAGSDIVLTNTFGANALKYHDADHDLEAVIRAAVANVKEAAALGVTDKREVYTALDMGPTGKLLKPMGDLSFEEAYGAFRESAVAGARAGADLIHIETMSDTYEVKAAVLAAKENTELPVFATMIFDEKGKLLTGGDVPSVVALLEGLRVDALGINCGMGPAQMLPILEEILSYTSLPVIVKPNAGLPKQKDGEVFYDVEPEEFAGYMEEIVRRGAALVGGCCGTTPDHIRRMIGRARETRAFEERTTPAPREESIVSSYGKAVILGEKPVIIGERINPTGKKRFKQALKERDLDYILTEGVNQQDAGAHILDVNVGLPDIDETSMMKEVVTELQSVTSLPLQIDTVDLKAMEAAMRIYNGKPMINSVNGKQEIMDGVFPLIQKYGGVVVGLTLDEDGIPADAKGRVEIAGRIIREAARYGIPKKDIVIDVLAMTISSDPAGARTTLEALEGVRKTYGVCTVLGVSNISFGLPARPVINANFFTMALQKGLSAGIINPLSQDMMRSYHAYRALMGYDENCEEYIRVYGSQKLETPVKTAEGISLKEAIEKGLKEEAHRGALRLLEAKASLEIINEEMIPALDEVGKGFEQGTLFLPQLLMSADAAKIAFAVLKEHMPENAQGDQEKEKVILATVKGDIHDIGKNIVKVLLENYGFQVIDLGKDVPPELVAETAVREDVRLVGLSALMTTTVVSMEETIRLLRREKPDCKVMVGGAVLNQEYADMIGADFYGRDAMQSVHYTQNLFKGEN
;
A
#
# COMPACT_ATOMS: atom_id res chain seq x y z
N MET A 1 -27.74 2.56 -16.81
CA MET A 1 -27.13 1.95 -15.61
C MET A 1 -25.90 2.76 -15.22
N LEU A 2 -25.59 2.95 -13.93
CA LEU A 2 -24.49 3.83 -13.45
C LEU A 2 -23.17 3.66 -14.22
N ARG A 3 -22.73 2.40 -14.41
CA ARG A 3 -21.50 2.04 -15.15
C ARG A 3 -21.42 2.63 -16.56
N GLU A 4 -22.56 2.85 -17.21
CA GLU A 4 -22.62 3.40 -18.57
C GLU A 4 -22.37 4.92 -18.61
N ARG A 5 -22.60 5.61 -17.47
CA ARG A 5 -22.43 7.07 -17.31
C ARG A 5 -21.00 7.44 -16.89
N LEU A 6 -20.30 6.53 -16.20
CA LEU A 6 -18.96 6.79 -15.67
C LEU A 6 -17.97 7.22 -16.77
N GLY A 7 -17.25 8.31 -16.53
CA GLY A 7 -16.29 8.90 -17.47
C GLY A 7 -16.91 9.57 -18.69
N LYS A 8 -18.22 9.42 -18.93
CA LYS A 8 -18.95 10.07 -20.04
C LYS A 8 -19.73 11.30 -19.59
N GLU A 9 -20.11 11.33 -18.33
CA GLU A 9 -20.80 12.44 -17.67
C GLU A 9 -20.05 12.82 -16.39
N LEU A 10 -20.10 14.09 -16.01
CA LEU A 10 -19.65 14.53 -14.69
C LEU A 10 -20.71 14.14 -13.67
N LEU A 11 -20.33 13.32 -12.69
CA LEU A 11 -21.21 12.93 -11.60
C LEU A 11 -20.80 13.65 -10.32
N PHE A 12 -21.80 14.06 -9.55
CA PHE A 12 -21.58 14.81 -8.32
C PHE A 12 -21.88 13.97 -7.08
N PHE A 13 -20.88 13.84 -6.22
CA PHE A 13 -21.05 13.37 -4.86
C PHE A 13 -21.55 14.48 -3.95
N ASP A 14 -22.08 14.07 -2.81
CA ASP A 14 -22.30 14.92 -1.64
C ASP A 14 -21.00 15.45 -0.99
N GLY A 15 -21.19 16.16 0.12
CA GLY A 15 -20.13 16.68 0.98
C GLY A 15 -19.93 15.87 2.25
N GLY A 16 -19.33 16.49 3.27
CA GLY A 16 -19.02 15.83 4.55
C GLY A 16 -20.22 15.77 5.50
N THR A 17 -20.59 14.56 5.92
CA THR A 17 -21.68 14.35 6.89
C THR A 17 -21.25 14.60 8.34
N GLY A 18 -20.03 14.21 8.72
CA GLY A 18 -19.58 14.23 10.11
C GLY A 18 -19.64 15.62 10.78
N THR A 19 -19.17 16.66 10.09
CA THR A 19 -19.20 18.05 10.61
C THR A 19 -20.63 18.57 10.80
N LEU A 20 -21.55 18.21 9.91
CA LEU A 20 -22.97 18.60 10.03
C LEU A 20 -23.67 17.89 11.20
N LEU A 21 -23.26 16.66 11.53
CA LEU A 21 -23.76 15.97 12.71
C LEU A 21 -23.27 16.64 13.99
N GLN A 22 -22.02 17.09 14.04
CA GLN A 22 -21.48 17.84 15.18
C GLN A 22 -22.23 19.16 15.40
N GLU A 23 -22.49 19.92 14.34
CA GLU A 23 -23.30 21.16 14.40
C GLU A 23 -24.72 20.90 14.95
N ARG A 24 -25.24 19.69 14.77
CA ARG A 24 -26.55 19.25 15.26
C ARG A 24 -26.51 18.56 16.63
N GLY A 25 -25.34 18.54 17.27
CA GLY A 25 -25.17 18.10 18.65
C GLY A 25 -24.65 16.69 18.83
N LEU A 26 -24.09 16.05 17.80
CA LEU A 26 -23.37 14.77 17.95
C LEU A 26 -22.21 14.95 18.95
N ALA A 27 -22.26 14.21 20.05
CA ALA A 27 -21.28 14.36 21.12
C ALA A 27 -19.92 13.71 20.77
N PRO A 28 -18.79 14.21 21.30
CA PRO A 28 -17.51 13.55 21.15
C PRO A 28 -17.54 12.09 21.64
N GLY A 29 -17.16 11.16 20.75
CA GLY A 29 -17.16 9.72 21.01
C GLY A 29 -18.50 9.01 20.84
N GLU A 30 -19.57 9.74 20.51
CA GLU A 30 -20.81 9.13 20.06
C GLU A 30 -20.65 8.55 18.66
N LEU A 31 -21.17 7.34 18.44
CA LEU A 31 -21.10 6.66 17.14
C LEU A 31 -22.08 7.32 16.15
N PRO A 32 -21.60 8.00 15.09
CA PRO A 32 -22.46 8.67 14.11
C PRO A 32 -23.48 7.71 13.49
N GLU A 33 -23.12 6.44 13.31
CA GLU A 33 -23.94 5.44 12.64
C GLU A 33 -25.23 5.12 13.42
N THR A 34 -25.23 5.26 14.75
CA THR A 34 -26.45 5.03 15.56
C THR A 34 -27.57 6.02 15.24
N TRP A 35 -27.23 7.23 14.77
CA TRP A 35 -28.18 8.27 14.41
C TRP A 35 -29.06 7.90 13.22
N ASN A 36 -28.67 6.90 12.43
CA ASN A 36 -29.54 6.34 11.40
C ASN A 36 -30.87 5.84 11.96
N ILE A 37 -30.90 5.46 13.24
CA ILE A 37 -32.08 4.96 13.94
C ILE A 37 -32.57 5.99 14.97
N SER A 38 -31.68 6.47 15.85
CA SER A 38 -32.05 7.33 16.98
C SER A 38 -32.43 8.77 16.57
N HIS A 39 -31.88 9.26 15.46
CA HIS A 39 -32.07 10.63 14.96
C HIS A 39 -32.35 10.64 13.46
N LYS A 40 -33.20 9.71 12.99
CA LYS A 40 -33.43 9.48 11.55
C LYS A 40 -33.86 10.75 10.80
N GLU A 41 -34.66 11.62 11.42
CA GLU A 41 -35.16 12.85 10.78
C GLU A 41 -34.00 13.82 10.45
N GLU A 42 -32.99 13.90 11.32
CA GLU A 42 -31.81 14.72 11.09
C GLU A 42 -30.99 14.19 9.93
N ILE A 43 -30.76 12.87 9.89
CA ILE A 43 -30.05 12.19 8.81
C ILE A 43 -30.75 12.39 7.46
N ILE A 44 -32.07 12.17 7.42
CA ILE A 44 -32.88 12.38 6.21
C ILE A 44 -32.77 13.83 5.74
N GLU A 45 -32.82 14.81 6.65
CA GLU A 45 -32.72 16.22 6.29
C GLU A 45 -31.32 16.58 5.76
N ILE A 46 -30.22 16.06 6.32
CA ILE A 46 -28.86 16.25 5.76
C ILE A 46 -28.79 15.74 4.33
N HIS A 47 -29.16 14.47 4.12
CA HIS A 47 -29.11 13.86 2.80
C HIS A 47 -30.03 14.59 1.80
N ARG A 48 -31.21 15.04 2.26
CA ARG A 48 -32.15 15.81 1.46
C ARG A 48 -31.55 17.13 1.01
N GLN A 49 -30.81 17.83 1.87
CA GLN A 49 -30.12 19.06 1.52
C GLN A 49 -29.04 18.83 0.46
N TYR A 50 -28.30 17.72 0.51
CA TYR A 50 -27.35 17.36 -0.55
C TYR A 50 -28.03 17.03 -1.88
N PHE A 51 -29.19 16.37 -1.85
CA PHE A 51 -30.00 16.21 -3.07
C PHE A 51 -30.55 17.56 -3.57
N GLN A 52 -30.98 18.46 -2.70
CA GLN A 52 -31.40 19.80 -3.13
C GLN A 52 -30.25 20.64 -3.68
N ALA A 53 -29.02 20.43 -3.20
CA ALA A 53 -27.81 21.05 -3.72
C ALA A 53 -27.44 20.56 -5.13
N GLY A 54 -27.90 19.37 -5.53
CA GLY A 54 -27.74 18.83 -6.88
C GLY A 54 -26.95 17.52 -6.99
N SER A 55 -26.58 16.90 -5.85
CA SER A 55 -25.78 15.66 -5.85
C SER A 55 -26.48 14.53 -6.59
N ASP A 56 -25.73 13.77 -7.39
CA ASP A 56 -26.19 12.56 -8.06
C ASP A 56 -26.00 11.33 -7.17
N ILE A 57 -24.94 11.32 -6.36
CA ILE A 57 -24.57 10.22 -5.48
C ILE A 57 -24.49 10.74 -4.05
N VAL A 58 -25.25 10.13 -3.13
CA VAL A 58 -25.20 10.45 -1.69
C VAL A 58 -24.76 9.21 -0.93
N LEU A 59 -23.76 9.39 -0.07
CA LEU A 59 -23.16 8.38 0.78
C LEU A 59 -24.08 8.11 1.98
N THR A 60 -24.29 6.84 2.30
CA THR A 60 -24.95 6.46 3.56
C THR A 60 -24.09 6.85 4.75
N ASN A 61 -24.71 7.19 5.88
CA ASN A 61 -24.00 7.42 7.14
C ASN A 61 -23.52 6.09 7.74
N THR A 62 -22.53 5.46 7.10
CA THR A 62 -22.02 4.11 7.42
C THR A 62 -20.50 4.01 7.39
N PHE A 63 -19.78 5.14 7.37
CA PHE A 63 -18.32 5.19 7.33
C PHE A 63 -17.64 4.22 8.32
N GLY A 64 -18.06 4.23 9.59
CA GLY A 64 -17.58 3.33 10.64
C GLY A 64 -18.39 2.05 10.84
N ALA A 65 -19.42 1.79 10.01
CA ALA A 65 -20.31 0.62 10.14
C ALA A 65 -19.63 -0.66 9.61
N ASN A 66 -18.73 -1.22 10.41
CA ASN A 66 -18.17 -2.55 10.19
C ASN A 66 -18.03 -3.31 11.52
N ALA A 67 -17.95 -4.64 11.45
CA ALA A 67 -17.96 -5.52 12.63
C ALA A 67 -16.81 -5.30 13.63
N LEU A 68 -15.75 -4.59 13.22
CA LEU A 68 -14.59 -4.30 14.08
C LEU A 68 -14.69 -2.95 14.78
N LYS A 69 -15.39 -1.98 14.17
CA LYS A 69 -15.48 -0.58 14.63
C LYS A 69 -16.83 -0.25 15.26
N TYR A 70 -17.92 -0.75 14.70
CA TYR A 70 -19.28 -0.47 15.19
C TYR A 70 -19.66 -1.46 16.29
N HIS A 71 -19.88 -0.95 17.50
CA HIS A 71 -20.34 -1.73 18.64
C HIS A 71 -21.43 -0.95 19.37
N ASP A 72 -22.67 -1.42 19.26
CA ASP A 72 -23.82 -0.86 19.96
C ASP A 72 -24.61 -1.99 20.62
N ALA A 73 -25.16 -1.72 21.81
CA ALA A 73 -25.85 -2.74 22.60
C ALA A 73 -27.30 -2.98 22.13
N ASP A 74 -27.91 -1.98 21.49
CA ASP A 74 -29.33 -1.95 21.17
C ASP A 74 -29.59 -2.22 19.68
N HIS A 75 -28.61 -1.95 18.82
CA HIS A 75 -28.73 -2.07 17.38
C HIS A 75 -27.56 -2.84 16.76
N ASP A 76 -27.88 -3.90 16.01
CA ASP A 76 -26.88 -4.65 15.25
C ASP A 76 -26.46 -3.91 13.97
N LEU A 77 -25.33 -4.35 13.41
CA LEU A 77 -24.73 -3.77 12.21
C LEU A 77 -25.68 -3.76 11.01
N GLU A 78 -26.41 -4.87 10.77
CA GLU A 78 -27.34 -4.98 9.64
C GLU A 78 -28.53 -4.03 9.78
N ALA A 79 -29.05 -3.82 10.99
CA ALA A 79 -30.13 -2.89 11.27
C ALA A 79 -29.73 -1.45 10.98
N VAL A 80 -28.53 -1.05 11.40
CA VAL A 80 -28.01 0.31 11.19
C VAL A 80 -27.73 0.60 9.73
N ILE A 81 -27.09 -0.33 9.02
CA ILE A 81 -26.84 -0.19 7.57
C ILE A 81 -28.17 -0.14 6.80
N ARG A 82 -29.14 -0.98 7.16
CA ARG A 82 -30.47 -0.97 6.55
C ARG A 82 -31.19 0.36 6.76
N ALA A 83 -31.13 0.92 7.96
CA ALA A 83 -31.69 2.23 8.26
C ALA A 83 -30.99 3.34 7.46
N ALA A 84 -29.66 3.32 7.38
CA ALA A 84 -28.89 4.30 6.63
C ALA A 84 -29.28 4.34 5.14
N VAL A 85 -29.36 3.17 4.48
CA VAL A 85 -29.79 3.07 3.07
C VAL A 85 -31.22 3.56 2.90
N ALA A 86 -32.13 3.22 3.80
CA ALA A 86 -33.52 3.68 3.77
C ALA A 86 -33.61 5.21 3.90
N ASN A 87 -32.83 5.80 4.81
CA ASN A 87 -32.81 7.24 5.05
C ASN A 87 -32.34 8.03 3.81
N VAL A 88 -31.30 7.56 3.11
CA VAL A 88 -30.85 8.20 1.85
C VAL A 88 -31.93 8.09 0.77
N LYS A 89 -32.60 6.94 0.63
CA LYS A 89 -33.68 6.77 -0.35
C LYS A 89 -34.91 7.63 -0.05
N GLU A 90 -35.26 7.77 1.22
CA GLU A 90 -36.34 8.68 1.66
C GLU A 90 -35.96 10.13 1.39
N ALA A 91 -34.74 10.53 1.73
CA ALA A 91 -34.20 11.85 1.42
C ALA A 91 -34.21 12.16 -0.09
N ALA A 92 -33.88 11.18 -0.93
CA ALA A 92 -33.95 11.31 -2.38
C ALA A 92 -35.40 11.58 -2.84
N ALA A 93 -36.37 10.83 -2.32
CA ALA A 93 -37.79 11.02 -2.64
C ALA A 93 -38.32 12.42 -2.24
N LEU A 94 -37.77 13.00 -1.17
CA LEU A 94 -38.15 14.32 -0.66
C LEU A 94 -37.35 15.49 -1.27
N GLY A 95 -36.12 15.24 -1.71
CA GLY A 95 -35.15 16.27 -2.13
C GLY A 95 -35.00 16.42 -3.64
N VAL A 96 -35.20 15.35 -4.41
CA VAL A 96 -35.00 15.35 -5.87
C VAL A 96 -36.29 15.78 -6.57
N THR A 97 -36.27 16.97 -7.18
CA THR A 97 -37.44 17.56 -7.86
C THR A 97 -37.26 17.72 -9.37
N ASP A 98 -36.03 17.59 -9.85
CA ASP A 98 -35.62 17.77 -11.25
C ASP A 98 -35.63 16.47 -12.08
N LYS A 99 -36.11 15.37 -11.49
CA LYS A 99 -36.19 14.02 -12.09
C LYS A 99 -34.82 13.46 -12.53
N ARG A 100 -33.70 13.99 -12.03
CA ARG A 100 -32.39 13.40 -12.31
C ARG A 100 -32.29 12.02 -11.69
N GLU A 101 -31.52 11.15 -12.32
CA GLU A 101 -31.21 9.84 -11.78
C GLU A 101 -30.17 9.98 -10.68
N VAL A 102 -30.49 9.47 -9.49
CA VAL A 102 -29.66 9.55 -8.29
C VAL A 102 -29.37 8.16 -7.73
N TYR A 103 -28.30 8.06 -6.94
CA TYR A 103 -27.78 6.80 -6.43
C TYR A 103 -27.49 6.89 -4.92
N THR A 104 -27.90 5.84 -4.21
CA THR A 104 -27.54 5.61 -2.79
C THR A 104 -26.27 4.78 -2.75
N ALA A 105 -25.19 5.36 -2.26
CA ALA A 105 -23.90 4.67 -2.14
C ALA A 105 -23.70 4.16 -0.72
N LEU A 106 -23.48 2.85 -0.56
CA LEU A 106 -23.02 2.30 0.69
C LEU A 106 -21.60 2.80 0.94
N ASP A 107 -21.44 3.66 1.94
CA ASP A 107 -20.14 4.12 2.40
C ASP A 107 -19.48 3.08 3.32
N MET A 108 -18.22 2.75 3.03
CA MET A 108 -17.39 1.81 3.77
C MET A 108 -16.01 2.43 4.01
N GLY A 109 -15.78 2.92 5.23
CA GLY A 109 -14.47 3.41 5.66
C GLY A 109 -13.55 2.29 6.16
N PRO A 110 -12.29 2.62 6.53
CA PRO A 110 -11.32 1.66 7.03
C PRO A 110 -11.74 1.04 8.36
N THR A 111 -11.22 -0.16 8.65
CA THR A 111 -11.44 -0.89 9.92
C THR A 111 -10.81 -0.20 11.12
N GLY A 112 -9.84 0.69 10.88
CA GLY A 112 -9.05 1.37 11.91
C GLY A 112 -7.93 0.50 12.51
N LYS A 113 -7.64 -0.67 11.94
CA LYS A 113 -6.54 -1.55 12.35
C LYS A 113 -5.57 -1.82 11.20
N LEU A 114 -4.29 -1.94 11.51
CA LEU A 114 -3.30 -2.42 10.54
C LEU A 114 -3.43 -3.94 10.34
N LEU A 115 -3.28 -4.37 9.09
CA LEU A 115 -3.22 -5.79 8.75
C LEU A 115 -1.83 -6.38 9.07
N LYS A 116 -1.79 -7.69 9.33
CA LYS A 116 -0.54 -8.46 9.43
C LYS A 116 0.29 -8.32 8.14
N PRO A 117 1.63 -8.21 8.24
CA PRO A 117 2.43 -8.31 9.47
C PRO A 117 2.59 -7.00 10.26
N MET A 118 2.08 -5.86 9.78
CA MET A 118 2.27 -4.56 10.44
C MET A 118 1.38 -4.34 11.67
N GLY A 119 0.26 -5.05 11.75
CA GLY A 119 -0.63 -5.06 12.91
C GLY A 119 -1.19 -6.47 13.18
N ASP A 120 -2.26 -6.53 13.95
CA ASP A 120 -2.78 -7.81 14.47
C ASP A 120 -3.93 -8.38 13.64
N LEU A 121 -4.52 -7.60 12.73
CA LEU A 121 -5.68 -8.02 11.95
C LEU A 121 -5.25 -8.92 10.78
N SER A 122 -5.77 -10.13 10.67
CA SER A 122 -5.50 -10.94 9.48
C SER A 122 -6.29 -10.45 8.27
N PHE A 123 -5.78 -10.75 7.07
CA PHE A 123 -6.46 -10.43 5.82
C PHE A 123 -7.89 -10.98 5.76
N GLU A 124 -8.10 -12.22 6.22
CA GLU A 124 -9.43 -12.86 6.19
C GLU A 124 -10.40 -12.26 7.21
N GLU A 125 -9.91 -11.79 8.36
CA GLU A 125 -10.75 -11.06 9.33
C GLU A 125 -11.16 -9.69 8.78
N ALA A 126 -10.24 -8.95 8.15
CA ALA A 126 -10.55 -7.70 7.46
C ALA A 126 -11.58 -7.93 6.34
N TYR A 127 -11.34 -8.92 5.48
CA TYR A 127 -12.29 -9.35 4.44
C TYR A 127 -13.66 -9.68 5.03
N GLY A 128 -13.71 -10.42 6.14
CA GLY A 128 -14.95 -10.80 6.82
C GLY A 128 -15.75 -9.58 7.30
N ALA A 129 -15.07 -8.61 7.91
CA ALA A 129 -15.70 -7.38 8.38
C ALA A 129 -16.30 -6.55 7.23
N PHE A 130 -15.56 -6.38 6.14
CA PHE A 130 -16.07 -5.66 4.96
C PHE A 130 -17.19 -6.43 4.25
N ARG A 131 -17.10 -7.77 4.20
CA ARG A 131 -18.11 -8.62 3.59
C ARG A 131 -19.46 -8.47 4.27
N GLU A 132 -19.47 -8.42 5.60
CA GLU A 132 -20.70 -8.25 6.38
C GLU A 132 -21.41 -6.95 6.01
N SER A 133 -20.68 -5.82 6.01
CA SER A 133 -21.22 -4.51 5.62
C SER A 133 -21.68 -4.48 4.17
N ALA A 134 -20.88 -5.01 3.23
CA ALA A 134 -21.22 -5.04 1.81
C ALA A 134 -22.50 -5.84 1.52
N VAL A 135 -22.64 -7.02 2.13
CA VAL A 135 -23.84 -7.87 1.98
C VAL A 135 -25.07 -7.19 2.60
N ALA A 136 -24.92 -6.57 3.78
CA ALA A 136 -26.02 -5.85 4.43
C ALA A 136 -26.50 -4.66 3.57
N GLY A 137 -25.59 -3.85 3.06
CA GLY A 137 -25.93 -2.71 2.19
C GLY A 137 -26.55 -3.12 0.86
N ALA A 138 -26.04 -4.18 0.24
CA ALA A 138 -26.63 -4.72 -0.98
C ALA A 138 -28.06 -5.25 -0.76
N ARG A 139 -28.31 -5.96 0.35
CA ARG A 139 -29.67 -6.42 0.73
C ARG A 139 -30.61 -5.26 1.05
N ALA A 140 -30.11 -4.19 1.67
CA ALA A 140 -30.87 -2.99 1.93
C ALA A 140 -31.19 -2.18 0.66
N GLY A 141 -30.55 -2.51 -0.46
CA GLY A 141 -30.82 -1.92 -1.77
C GLY A 141 -29.92 -0.72 -2.11
N ALA A 142 -28.69 -0.66 -1.59
CA ALA A 142 -27.68 0.28 -2.08
C ALA A 142 -27.45 0.11 -3.59
N ASP A 143 -27.17 1.20 -4.29
CA ASP A 143 -26.99 1.23 -5.74
C ASP A 143 -25.51 1.05 -6.15
N LEU A 144 -24.59 1.34 -5.24
CA LEU A 144 -23.14 1.13 -5.38
C LEU A 144 -22.47 1.01 -3.99
N ILE A 145 -21.22 0.55 -3.97
CA ILE A 145 -20.35 0.53 -2.78
C ILE A 145 -19.21 1.54 -2.99
N HIS A 146 -19.03 2.44 -2.05
CA HIS A 146 -17.94 3.40 -2.00
C HIS A 146 -17.02 3.06 -0.84
N ILE A 147 -15.84 2.51 -1.15
CA ILE A 147 -14.80 2.22 -0.17
C ILE A 147 -13.94 3.48 -0.07
N GLU A 148 -14.00 4.22 1.04
CA GLU A 148 -13.40 5.56 1.12
C GLU A 148 -12.35 5.71 2.22
N THR A 149 -11.45 6.69 2.07
CA THR A 149 -10.41 7.04 3.05
C THR A 149 -9.46 5.89 3.40
N MET A 150 -9.13 5.06 2.42
CA MET A 150 -8.22 3.94 2.65
C MET A 150 -6.76 4.42 2.66
N SER A 151 -6.02 4.07 3.71
CA SER A 151 -4.61 4.44 3.90
C SER A 151 -3.65 3.25 3.73
N ASP A 152 -4.16 2.09 3.35
CA ASP A 152 -3.39 0.86 3.16
C ASP A 152 -3.89 0.08 1.94
N THR A 153 -2.97 -0.32 1.07
CA THR A 153 -3.26 -1.13 -0.12
C THR A 153 -3.78 -2.52 0.23
N TYR A 154 -3.35 -3.09 1.36
CA TYR A 154 -3.77 -4.44 1.72
C TYR A 154 -5.21 -4.47 2.22
N GLU A 155 -5.55 -3.51 3.07
CA GLU A 155 -6.90 -3.31 3.57
C GLU A 155 -7.91 -3.01 2.44
N VAL A 156 -7.59 -2.09 1.52
CA VAL A 156 -8.48 -1.80 0.38
C VAL A 156 -8.64 -3.02 -0.53
N LYS A 157 -7.60 -3.85 -0.70
CA LYS A 157 -7.73 -5.12 -1.42
C LYS A 157 -8.73 -6.05 -0.73
N ALA A 158 -8.66 -6.20 0.59
CA ALA A 158 -9.63 -6.99 1.33
C ALA A 158 -11.06 -6.47 1.16
N ALA A 159 -11.25 -5.15 1.24
CA ALA A 159 -12.55 -4.50 1.05
C ALA A 159 -13.12 -4.69 -0.36
N VAL A 160 -12.30 -4.47 -1.39
CA VAL A 160 -12.71 -4.64 -2.80
C VAL A 160 -13.05 -6.09 -3.11
N LEU A 161 -12.25 -7.06 -2.64
CA LEU A 161 -12.58 -8.48 -2.81
C LEU A 161 -13.85 -8.84 -2.06
N ALA A 162 -14.04 -8.36 -0.84
CA ALA A 162 -15.25 -8.61 -0.05
C ALA A 162 -16.51 -8.10 -0.77
N ALA A 163 -16.45 -6.89 -1.33
CA ALA A 163 -17.54 -6.31 -2.11
C ALA A 163 -17.83 -7.09 -3.40
N LYS A 164 -16.80 -7.38 -4.21
CA LYS A 164 -16.96 -7.99 -5.54
C LYS A 164 -17.26 -9.48 -5.52
N GLU A 165 -16.80 -10.21 -4.49
CA GLU A 165 -17.09 -11.65 -4.36
C GLU A 165 -18.51 -11.92 -3.82
N ASN A 166 -19.17 -10.92 -3.23
CA ASN A 166 -20.44 -11.11 -2.52
C ASN A 166 -21.58 -10.22 -3.04
N THR A 167 -21.31 -9.32 -3.99
CA THR A 167 -22.31 -8.40 -4.55
C THR A 167 -22.03 -8.15 -6.04
N GLU A 168 -23.05 -7.71 -6.79
CA GLU A 168 -22.95 -7.28 -8.20
C GLU A 168 -22.86 -5.75 -8.35
N LEU A 169 -22.83 -5.04 -7.22
CA LEU A 169 -22.86 -3.58 -7.17
C LEU A 169 -21.59 -2.99 -7.79
N PRO A 170 -21.66 -1.80 -8.41
CA PRO A 170 -20.48 -1.03 -8.74
C PRO A 170 -19.63 -0.76 -7.50
N VAL A 171 -18.32 -0.92 -7.62
CA VAL A 171 -17.36 -0.72 -6.52
C VAL A 171 -16.44 0.43 -6.85
N PHE A 172 -16.47 1.47 -6.04
CA PHE A 172 -15.57 2.61 -6.10
C PHE A 172 -14.60 2.56 -4.92
N ALA A 173 -13.37 3.02 -5.13
CA ALA A 173 -12.35 3.07 -4.09
C ALA A 173 -11.61 4.41 -4.08
N THR A 174 -11.54 5.08 -2.92
CA THR A 174 -10.72 6.28 -2.76
C THR A 174 -9.71 6.12 -1.63
N MET A 175 -8.54 6.71 -1.87
CA MET A 175 -7.39 6.61 -0.98
C MET A 175 -7.06 7.96 -0.35
N ILE A 176 -6.34 7.92 0.77
CA ILE A 176 -5.76 9.09 1.40
C ILE A 176 -4.22 9.04 1.29
N PHE A 177 -3.66 10.01 0.59
CA PHE A 177 -2.21 10.19 0.43
C PHE A 177 -1.73 11.38 1.27
N ASP A 178 -0.46 11.36 1.65
CA ASP A 178 0.24 12.53 2.16
C ASP A 178 0.65 13.50 1.01
N GLU A 179 1.26 14.63 1.36
CA GLU A 179 1.75 15.63 0.40
C GLU A 179 2.83 15.10 -0.55
N LYS A 180 3.46 13.96 -0.23
CA LYS A 180 4.48 13.28 -1.07
C LYS A 180 3.86 12.20 -1.95
N GLY A 181 2.53 12.04 -1.97
CA GLY A 181 1.86 11.01 -2.76
C GLY A 181 2.05 9.60 -2.19
N LYS A 182 2.24 9.47 -0.87
CA LYS A 182 2.41 8.19 -0.18
C LYS A 182 1.24 7.87 0.76
N LEU A 183 0.87 6.61 0.81
CA LEU A 183 -0.03 6.07 1.83
C LEU A 183 0.70 5.88 3.17
N LEU A 184 -0.06 5.67 4.25
CA LEU A 184 0.47 5.38 5.59
C LEU A 184 1.44 4.17 5.59
N THR A 185 1.14 3.14 4.78
CA THR A 185 1.97 1.93 4.68
C THR A 185 3.08 2.02 3.62
N GLY A 186 3.25 3.19 2.97
CA GLY A 186 4.34 3.48 2.03
C GLY A 186 3.98 3.32 0.54
N GLY A 187 2.75 2.92 0.23
CA GLY A 187 2.27 2.79 -1.15
C GLY A 187 2.28 4.11 -1.91
N ASP A 188 2.84 4.09 -3.13
CA ASP A 188 2.79 5.22 -4.05
C ASP A 188 1.57 5.16 -4.98
N VAL A 189 1.30 6.30 -5.62
CA VAL A 189 0.22 6.46 -6.59
C VAL A 189 0.23 5.38 -7.68
N PRO A 190 1.34 5.08 -8.40
CA PRO A 190 1.32 4.04 -9.42
C PRO A 190 1.05 2.64 -8.85
N SER A 191 1.51 2.31 -7.64
CA SER A 191 1.23 1.01 -7.01
C SER A 191 -0.24 0.83 -6.69
N VAL A 192 -0.87 1.88 -6.15
CA VAL A 192 -2.30 1.93 -5.83
C VAL A 192 -3.14 1.82 -7.09
N VAL A 193 -2.83 2.62 -8.12
CA VAL A 193 -3.56 2.60 -9.39
C VAL A 193 -3.46 1.23 -10.04
N ALA A 194 -2.25 0.64 -10.10
CA ALA A 194 -2.06 -0.69 -10.65
C ALA A 194 -2.88 -1.74 -9.90
N LEU A 195 -2.92 -1.69 -8.57
CA LEU A 195 -3.71 -2.59 -7.73
C LEU A 195 -5.22 -2.45 -8.00
N LEU A 196 -5.77 -1.24 -7.87
CA LEU A 196 -7.21 -1.00 -7.97
C LEU A 196 -7.74 -1.28 -9.37
N GLU A 197 -7.00 -0.87 -10.41
CA GLU A 197 -7.36 -1.18 -11.79
C GLU A 197 -7.24 -2.69 -12.07
N GLY A 198 -6.24 -3.37 -11.49
CA GLY A 198 -6.10 -4.83 -11.56
C GLY A 198 -7.27 -5.56 -10.88
N LEU A 199 -7.75 -5.07 -9.75
CA LEU A 199 -8.95 -5.57 -9.08
C LEU A 199 -10.25 -5.18 -9.81
N ARG A 200 -10.17 -4.37 -10.88
CA ARG A 200 -11.27 -3.92 -11.73
C ARG A 200 -12.35 -3.18 -10.94
N VAL A 201 -11.96 -2.23 -10.09
CA VAL A 201 -12.93 -1.26 -9.55
C VAL A 201 -13.54 -0.44 -10.68
N ASP A 202 -14.75 0.08 -10.48
CA ASP A 202 -15.48 0.83 -11.50
C ASP A 202 -15.02 2.30 -11.58
N ALA A 203 -14.49 2.83 -10.48
CA ALA A 203 -13.83 4.14 -10.40
C ALA A 203 -12.85 4.16 -9.21
N LEU A 204 -11.79 4.97 -9.31
CA LEU A 204 -10.81 5.14 -8.23
C LEU A 204 -10.51 6.62 -7.98
N GLY A 205 -9.90 6.98 -6.85
CA GLY A 205 -9.52 8.37 -6.64
C GLY A 205 -9.01 8.70 -5.25
N ILE A 206 -9.20 9.97 -4.87
CA ILE A 206 -8.70 10.53 -3.62
C ILE A 206 -9.80 11.29 -2.89
N ASN A 207 -9.80 11.16 -1.56
CA ASN A 207 -10.68 11.90 -0.67
C ASN A 207 -9.96 12.23 0.64
N CYS A 208 -10.45 13.26 1.34
CA CYS A 208 -9.95 13.66 2.65
C CYS A 208 -8.44 14.02 2.67
N GLY A 209 -7.88 14.20 3.87
CA GLY A 209 -6.46 14.51 4.13
C GLY A 209 -6.01 15.93 3.73
N MET A 210 -6.48 16.43 2.60
CA MET A 210 -6.00 17.66 1.97
C MET A 210 -7.13 18.51 1.40
N GLY A 211 -6.86 19.80 1.25
CA GLY A 211 -7.69 20.73 0.49
C GLY A 211 -7.56 20.52 -1.02
N PRO A 212 -8.43 21.16 -1.82
CA PRO A 212 -8.50 20.93 -3.26
C PRO A 212 -7.22 21.37 -4.01
N ALA A 213 -6.53 22.41 -3.53
CA ALA A 213 -5.28 22.89 -4.14
C ALA A 213 -4.15 21.86 -4.01
N GLN A 214 -4.01 21.26 -2.82
CA GLN A 214 -2.96 20.26 -2.54
C GLN A 214 -3.23 18.92 -3.25
N MET A 215 -4.47 18.63 -3.64
CA MET A 215 -4.82 17.40 -4.36
C MET A 215 -4.45 17.43 -5.86
N LEU A 216 -4.21 18.60 -6.46
CA LEU A 216 -3.95 18.72 -7.90
C LEU A 216 -2.73 17.90 -8.38
N PRO A 217 -1.56 17.95 -7.72
CA PRO A 217 -0.40 17.14 -8.14
C PRO A 217 -0.67 15.63 -8.10
N ILE A 218 -1.39 15.17 -7.08
CA ILE A 218 -1.73 13.76 -6.90
C ILE A 218 -2.74 13.31 -7.97
N LEU A 219 -3.71 14.17 -8.28
CA LEU A 219 -4.64 13.94 -9.39
C LEU A 219 -3.90 13.79 -10.71
N GLU A 220 -2.96 14.67 -11.03
CA GLU A 220 -2.15 14.59 -12.25
C GLU A 220 -1.36 13.29 -12.34
N GLU A 221 -0.78 12.84 -11.22
CA GLU A 221 -0.08 11.57 -11.13
C GLU A 221 -1.04 10.38 -11.33
N ILE A 222 -2.21 10.34 -10.67
CA ILE A 222 -3.23 9.29 -10.86
C ILE A 222 -3.65 9.20 -12.33
N LEU A 223 -3.95 10.34 -12.95
CA LEU A 223 -4.40 10.41 -14.33
C LEU A 223 -3.32 9.90 -15.30
N SER A 224 -2.03 9.98 -14.94
CA SER A 224 -0.93 9.46 -15.76
C SER A 224 -0.90 7.93 -15.84
N TYR A 225 -1.47 7.23 -14.85
CA TYR A 225 -1.40 5.77 -14.73
C TYR A 225 -2.74 5.05 -14.93
N THR A 226 -3.88 5.71 -14.69
CA THR A 226 -5.19 5.02 -14.77
C THR A 226 -5.92 5.23 -16.10
N SER A 227 -6.68 4.21 -16.49
CA SER A 227 -7.71 4.32 -17.54
C SER A 227 -9.13 4.43 -16.96
N LEU A 228 -9.28 4.41 -15.64
CA LEU A 228 -10.57 4.46 -14.97
C LEU A 228 -11.02 5.90 -14.71
N PRO A 229 -12.34 6.13 -14.58
CA PRO A 229 -12.88 7.39 -14.10
C PRO A 229 -12.31 7.75 -12.72
N VAL A 230 -11.84 8.99 -12.57
CA VAL A 230 -11.20 9.47 -11.33
C VAL A 230 -12.18 10.24 -10.45
N ILE A 231 -12.21 9.89 -9.16
CA ILE A 231 -12.99 10.52 -8.10
C ILE A 231 -12.11 11.51 -7.32
N VAL A 232 -12.63 12.72 -7.03
CA VAL A 232 -11.94 13.69 -6.15
C VAL A 232 -12.92 14.30 -5.16
N LYS A 233 -12.69 14.08 -3.86
CA LYS A 233 -13.50 14.62 -2.75
C LYS A 233 -12.61 15.29 -1.68
N PRO A 234 -12.13 16.53 -1.91
CA PRO A 234 -11.25 17.22 -0.98
C PRO A 234 -11.98 17.71 0.26
N ASN A 235 -11.22 18.02 1.32
CA ASN A 235 -11.72 18.79 2.46
C ASN A 235 -11.94 20.26 2.07
N ALA A 236 -12.75 21.00 2.83
CA ALA A 236 -12.90 22.45 2.71
C ALA A 236 -11.68 23.22 3.27
N GLY A 237 -10.47 22.77 2.94
CA GLY A 237 -9.22 23.25 3.53
C GLY A 237 -8.68 22.30 4.61
N LEU A 238 -7.62 22.75 5.28
CA LEU A 238 -7.06 22.02 6.44
C LEU A 238 -7.90 22.35 7.68
N PRO A 239 -8.09 21.39 8.61
CA PRO A 239 -8.85 21.64 9.82
C PRO A 239 -8.16 22.71 10.68
N LYS A 240 -8.96 23.67 11.15
CA LYS A 240 -8.57 24.72 12.10
C LYS A 240 -9.48 24.63 13.33
N GLN A 241 -9.12 25.21 14.46
CA GLN A 241 -10.03 25.32 15.61
C GLN A 241 -10.24 26.77 15.99
N LYS A 242 -11.42 27.09 16.49
CA LYS A 242 -11.75 28.37 17.10
C LYS A 242 -12.75 28.10 18.22
N ASP A 243 -12.46 28.63 19.42
CA ASP A 243 -13.32 28.51 20.60
C ASP A 243 -13.70 27.05 21.00
N GLY A 244 -12.83 26.07 20.70
CA GLY A 244 -13.06 24.65 21.00
C GLY A 244 -13.73 23.85 19.87
N GLU A 245 -14.19 24.49 18.80
CA GLU A 245 -14.84 23.86 17.65
C GLU A 245 -13.89 23.78 16.44
N VAL A 246 -13.90 22.65 15.72
CA VAL A 246 -13.14 22.48 14.47
C VAL A 246 -13.91 23.15 13.32
N PHE A 247 -13.25 24.05 12.60
CA PHE A 247 -13.80 24.73 11.43
C PHE A 247 -12.85 24.64 10.24
N TYR A 248 -13.40 24.93 9.06
CA TYR A 248 -12.73 24.88 7.77
C TYR A 248 -12.88 26.24 7.10
N ASP A 249 -11.81 26.76 6.48
CA ASP A 249 -11.75 28.15 6.04
C ASP A 249 -11.89 28.36 4.53
N VAL A 250 -11.98 27.28 3.74
CA VAL A 250 -12.26 27.41 2.31
C VAL A 250 -13.76 27.59 2.11
N GLU A 251 -14.15 28.80 1.70
CA GLU A 251 -15.55 29.16 1.44
C GLU A 251 -16.11 28.50 0.15
N PRO A 252 -17.44 28.39 -0.01
CA PRO A 252 -18.08 27.75 -1.17
C PRO A 252 -17.62 28.24 -2.54
N GLU A 253 -17.36 29.54 -2.70
CA GLU A 253 -16.90 30.12 -3.98
C GLU A 253 -15.48 29.69 -4.31
N GLU A 254 -14.59 29.72 -3.32
CA GLU A 254 -13.19 29.34 -3.49
C GLU A 254 -13.08 27.84 -3.77
N PHE A 255 -13.81 27.02 -2.99
CA PHE A 255 -13.88 25.58 -3.21
C PHE A 255 -14.33 25.26 -4.63
N ALA A 256 -15.42 25.88 -5.10
CA ALA A 256 -15.93 25.68 -6.45
C ALA A 256 -14.91 26.07 -7.54
N GLY A 257 -14.10 27.11 -7.30
CA GLY A 257 -13.03 27.52 -8.21
C GLY A 257 -11.97 26.44 -8.41
N TYR A 258 -11.48 25.84 -7.32
CA TYR A 258 -10.53 24.72 -7.43
C TYR A 258 -11.16 23.47 -8.03
N MET A 259 -12.41 23.16 -7.67
CA MET A 259 -13.10 22.00 -8.23
C MET A 259 -13.32 22.12 -9.75
N GLU A 260 -13.53 23.33 -10.27
CA GLU A 260 -13.53 23.58 -11.71
C GLU A 260 -12.21 23.14 -12.36
N GLU A 261 -11.07 23.51 -11.77
CA GLU A 261 -9.76 23.11 -12.27
C GLU A 261 -9.54 21.59 -12.19
N ILE A 262 -9.91 20.97 -11.08
CA ILE A 262 -9.87 19.51 -10.88
C ILE A 262 -10.66 18.78 -11.99
N VAL A 263 -11.85 19.27 -12.32
CA VAL A 263 -12.65 18.74 -13.43
C VAL A 263 -11.93 18.95 -14.77
N ARG A 264 -11.38 20.15 -15.03
CA ARG A 264 -10.63 20.44 -16.27
C ARG A 264 -9.40 19.55 -16.43
N ARG A 265 -8.76 19.14 -15.33
CA ARG A 265 -7.62 18.22 -15.34
C ARG A 265 -8.01 16.78 -15.69
N GLY A 266 -9.24 16.38 -15.44
CA GLY A 266 -9.76 15.07 -15.89
C GLY A 266 -10.59 14.31 -14.86
N ALA A 267 -10.85 14.87 -13.67
CA ALA A 267 -11.75 14.25 -12.71
C ALA A 267 -13.15 14.07 -13.31
N ALA A 268 -13.74 12.89 -13.10
CA ALA A 268 -15.03 12.51 -13.68
C ALA A 268 -16.14 12.38 -12.63
N LEU A 269 -15.77 12.22 -11.36
CA LEU A 269 -16.69 12.25 -10.24
C LEU A 269 -16.11 13.21 -9.19
N VAL A 270 -16.91 14.16 -8.74
CA VAL A 270 -16.43 15.20 -7.81
C VAL A 270 -17.42 15.44 -6.69
N GLY A 271 -16.92 15.73 -5.49
CA GLY A 271 -17.72 16.05 -4.31
C GLY A 271 -16.87 16.73 -3.26
N GLY A 272 -17.29 16.59 -2.00
CA GLY A 272 -16.53 17.11 -0.86
C GLY A 272 -16.40 16.09 0.26
N CYS A 273 -15.42 16.29 1.13
CA CYS A 273 -15.23 15.51 2.35
C CYS A 273 -15.38 16.43 3.58
N CYS A 274 -14.51 16.36 4.58
CA CYS A 274 -14.65 17.11 5.82
C CYS A 274 -14.73 18.63 5.60
N GLY A 275 -15.67 19.29 6.30
CA GLY A 275 -15.91 20.73 6.20
C GLY A 275 -16.78 21.19 5.03
N THR A 276 -17.09 20.30 4.07
CA THR A 276 -17.92 20.68 2.92
C THR A 276 -19.42 20.55 3.22
N THR A 277 -20.14 21.67 3.08
CA THR A 277 -21.58 21.77 3.35
C THR A 277 -22.43 21.68 2.07
N PRO A 278 -23.77 21.58 2.16
CA PRO A 278 -24.64 21.66 0.98
C PRO A 278 -24.44 22.92 0.14
N ASP A 279 -24.00 24.03 0.73
CA ASP A 279 -23.69 25.27 0.01
C ASP A 279 -22.42 25.15 -0.85
N HIS A 280 -21.39 24.47 -0.35
CA HIS A 280 -20.19 24.14 -1.12
C HIS A 280 -20.54 23.28 -2.33
N ILE A 281 -21.33 22.23 -2.11
CA ILE A 281 -21.76 21.32 -3.18
C ILE A 281 -22.61 22.05 -4.22
N ARG A 282 -23.57 22.87 -3.79
CA ARG A 282 -24.41 23.67 -4.69
C ARG A 282 -23.58 24.61 -5.55
N ARG A 283 -22.59 25.29 -4.95
CA ARG A 283 -21.74 26.24 -5.68
C ARG A 283 -20.79 25.54 -6.64
N MET A 284 -20.18 24.42 -6.22
CA MET A 284 -19.36 23.56 -7.08
C MET A 284 -20.13 23.10 -8.32
N ILE A 285 -21.34 22.55 -8.13
CA ILE A 285 -22.19 22.06 -9.22
C ILE A 285 -22.60 23.20 -10.15
N GLY A 286 -23.03 24.33 -9.59
CA GLY A 286 -23.40 25.52 -10.37
C GLY A 286 -22.26 25.97 -11.26
N ARG A 287 -21.05 26.10 -10.69
CA ARG A 287 -19.86 26.53 -11.41
C ARG A 287 -19.44 25.53 -12.50
N ALA A 288 -19.39 24.23 -12.19
CA ALA A 288 -19.05 23.19 -13.17
C ALA A 288 -20.01 23.18 -14.38
N ARG A 289 -21.30 23.46 -14.14
CA ARG A 289 -22.32 23.57 -15.21
C ARG A 289 -22.21 24.88 -16.00
N GLU A 290 -21.86 25.99 -15.35
CA GLU A 290 -21.67 27.30 -15.98
C GLU A 290 -20.47 27.32 -16.95
N THR A 291 -19.35 26.71 -16.54
CA THR A 291 -18.06 26.84 -17.25
C THR A 291 -17.78 25.73 -18.25
N ARG A 292 -18.67 24.73 -18.35
CA ARG A 292 -18.49 23.54 -19.23
C ARG A 292 -17.14 22.85 -19.01
N ALA A 293 -16.62 22.92 -17.78
CA ALA A 293 -15.31 22.42 -17.41
C ALA A 293 -15.11 20.95 -17.78
N PHE A 294 -16.18 20.15 -17.69
CA PHE A 294 -16.14 18.74 -18.03
C PHE A 294 -16.00 18.49 -19.53
N GLU A 295 -16.68 19.24 -20.40
CA GLU A 295 -16.50 19.10 -21.85
C GLU A 295 -15.15 19.62 -22.33
N GLU A 296 -14.59 20.59 -21.62
CA GLU A 296 -13.27 21.17 -21.90
C GLU A 296 -12.12 20.43 -21.19
N ARG A 297 -12.41 19.33 -20.49
CA ARG A 297 -11.41 18.60 -19.69
C ARG A 297 -10.36 17.92 -20.56
N THR A 298 -9.19 17.71 -19.96
CA THR A 298 -8.21 16.76 -20.47
C THR A 298 -8.78 15.35 -20.30
N THR A 299 -9.21 14.73 -21.40
CA THR A 299 -9.69 13.34 -21.36
C THR A 299 -8.48 12.42 -21.24
N PRO A 300 -8.36 11.61 -20.16
CA PRO A 300 -7.25 10.69 -20.02
C PRO A 300 -7.22 9.72 -21.20
N ALA A 301 -6.06 9.61 -21.86
CA ALA A 301 -5.86 8.57 -22.86
C ALA A 301 -5.87 7.19 -22.18
N PRO A 302 -6.39 6.15 -22.85
CA PRO A 302 -6.21 4.78 -22.37
C PRO A 302 -4.73 4.51 -22.12
N ARG A 303 -4.42 3.97 -20.94
CA ARG A 303 -3.06 3.64 -20.50
C ARG A 303 -2.74 2.23 -20.94
N GLU A 304 -1.66 2.07 -21.69
CA GLU A 304 -1.23 0.81 -22.31
C GLU A 304 0.02 0.24 -21.64
N GLU A 305 0.53 0.92 -20.62
CA GLU A 305 1.70 0.53 -19.86
C GLU A 305 1.44 -0.76 -19.08
N SER A 306 2.35 -1.72 -19.19
CA SER A 306 2.36 -2.93 -18.36
C SER A 306 2.95 -2.60 -17.00
N ILE A 307 2.15 -2.67 -15.94
CA ILE A 307 2.58 -2.31 -14.57
C ILE A 307 2.33 -3.47 -13.62
N VAL A 308 3.36 -3.83 -12.87
CA VAL A 308 3.28 -4.71 -11.69
C VAL A 308 3.62 -3.90 -10.46
N SER A 309 3.04 -4.24 -9.30
CA SER A 309 3.28 -3.50 -8.06
C SER A 309 3.36 -4.42 -6.85
N SER A 310 4.14 -3.99 -5.86
CA SER A 310 4.03 -4.43 -4.47
C SER A 310 3.20 -3.42 -3.69
N TYR A 311 3.25 -3.48 -2.36
CA TYR A 311 2.64 -2.50 -1.48
C TYR A 311 3.27 -1.10 -1.60
N GLY A 312 4.54 -1.00 -1.98
CA GLY A 312 5.33 0.23 -1.86
C GLY A 312 6.10 0.65 -3.12
N LYS A 313 6.02 -0.15 -4.20
CA LYS A 313 6.74 0.11 -5.44
C LYS A 313 6.03 -0.46 -6.65
N ALA A 314 5.90 0.35 -7.69
CA ALA A 314 5.48 -0.06 -9.01
C ALA A 314 6.68 -0.25 -9.95
N VAL A 315 6.58 -1.21 -10.88
CA VAL A 315 7.53 -1.44 -11.96
C VAL A 315 6.77 -1.42 -13.27
N ILE A 316 7.13 -0.45 -14.12
CA ILE A 316 6.60 -0.28 -15.47
C ILE A 316 7.50 -1.05 -16.44
N LEU A 317 6.93 -2.01 -17.16
CA LEU A 317 7.65 -2.80 -18.14
C LEU A 317 7.62 -2.11 -19.51
N GLY A 318 8.76 -2.12 -20.20
CA GLY A 318 8.89 -1.63 -21.57
C GLY A 318 9.48 -0.24 -21.72
N GLU A 319 9.47 0.59 -20.67
CA GLU A 319 10.17 1.90 -20.66
C GLU A 319 11.69 1.72 -20.63
N LYS A 320 12.15 0.80 -19.78
CA LYS A 320 13.55 0.42 -19.60
C LYS A 320 13.66 -1.08 -19.34
N PRO A 321 14.82 -1.70 -19.59
CA PRO A 321 15.03 -3.10 -19.26
C PRO A 321 14.81 -3.39 -17.77
N VAL A 322 13.95 -4.36 -17.48
CA VAL A 322 13.62 -4.83 -16.13
C VAL A 322 14.41 -6.11 -15.81
N ILE A 323 14.77 -6.29 -14.54
CA ILE A 323 15.49 -7.46 -14.02
C ILE A 323 14.54 -8.20 -13.10
N ILE A 324 14.29 -9.47 -13.40
CA ILE A 324 13.55 -10.39 -12.54
C ILE A 324 14.56 -11.35 -11.92
N GLY A 325 14.70 -11.34 -10.59
CA GLY A 325 15.66 -12.15 -9.88
C GLY A 325 15.24 -13.62 -9.79
N GLU A 326 16.04 -14.55 -10.35
CA GLU A 326 15.72 -15.98 -10.48
C GLU A 326 16.09 -16.87 -9.27
N ARG A 327 16.62 -16.30 -8.18
CA ARG A 327 17.27 -17.12 -7.15
C ARG A 327 16.32 -17.82 -6.17
N ILE A 328 15.10 -17.32 -5.98
CA ILE A 328 14.07 -17.95 -5.13
C ILE A 328 13.40 -19.06 -5.96
N ASN A 329 14.17 -20.13 -6.21
CA ASN A 329 13.75 -21.26 -7.02
C ASN A 329 14.53 -22.52 -6.63
N PRO A 330 13.87 -23.63 -6.24
CA PRO A 330 14.52 -24.87 -5.80
C PRO A 330 15.21 -25.65 -6.92
N THR A 331 14.93 -25.35 -8.18
CA THR A 331 15.42 -26.13 -9.34
C THR A 331 16.95 -26.15 -9.39
N GLY A 332 17.53 -27.34 -9.31
CA GLY A 332 19.00 -27.52 -9.31
C GLY A 332 19.74 -27.05 -8.04
N LYS A 333 19.06 -26.48 -7.04
CA LYS A 333 19.69 -25.89 -5.84
C LYS A 333 19.46 -26.74 -4.59
N LYS A 334 20.45 -27.56 -4.23
CA LYS A 334 20.37 -28.47 -3.06
C LYS A 334 20.03 -27.76 -1.75
N ARG A 335 20.71 -26.64 -1.44
CA ARG A 335 20.47 -25.88 -0.21
C ARG A 335 19.06 -25.28 -0.16
N PHE A 336 18.58 -24.72 -1.28
CA PHE A 336 17.23 -24.15 -1.35
C PHE A 336 16.14 -25.23 -1.17
N LYS A 337 16.31 -26.41 -1.80
CA LYS A 337 15.41 -27.56 -1.57
C LYS A 337 15.38 -27.98 -0.10
N GLN A 338 16.53 -27.97 0.57
CA GLN A 338 16.61 -28.29 1.99
C GLN A 338 15.90 -27.23 2.83
N ALA A 339 16.12 -25.94 2.55
CA ALA A 339 15.47 -24.84 3.26
C ALA A 339 13.93 -24.92 3.18
N LEU A 340 13.37 -25.23 2.00
CA LEU A 340 11.92 -25.46 1.86
C LEU A 340 11.41 -26.64 2.72
N LYS A 341 12.16 -27.75 2.78
CA LYS A 341 11.79 -28.93 3.57
C LYS A 341 11.88 -28.67 5.08
N GLU A 342 12.85 -27.87 5.50
CA GLU A 342 13.09 -27.51 6.91
C GLU A 342 12.26 -26.28 7.34
N ARG A 343 11.52 -25.65 6.42
CA ARG A 343 10.83 -24.36 6.62
C ARG A 343 11.78 -23.26 7.13
N ASP A 344 13.01 -23.24 6.62
CA ASP A 344 14.01 -22.21 6.86
C ASP A 344 13.68 -20.98 5.99
N LEU A 345 12.71 -20.19 6.45
CA LEU A 345 12.24 -19.00 5.75
C LEU A 345 13.31 -17.91 5.70
N ASP A 346 14.14 -17.77 6.73
CA ASP A 346 15.20 -16.76 6.76
C ASP A 346 16.18 -16.91 5.59
N TYR A 347 16.53 -18.14 5.23
CA TYR A 347 17.34 -18.38 4.04
C TYR A 347 16.66 -17.87 2.76
N ILE A 348 15.34 -18.06 2.62
CA ILE A 348 14.56 -17.63 1.46
C ILE A 348 14.46 -16.09 1.42
N LEU A 349 14.16 -15.47 2.56
CA LEU A 349 14.09 -14.01 2.70
C LEU A 349 15.44 -13.35 2.40
N THR A 350 16.53 -13.94 2.89
CA THR A 350 17.90 -13.49 2.61
C THR A 350 18.23 -13.53 1.12
N GLU A 351 17.80 -14.58 0.40
CA GLU A 351 17.93 -14.62 -1.06
C GLU A 351 17.09 -13.54 -1.77
N GLY A 352 15.94 -13.15 -1.22
CA GLY A 352 15.16 -12.01 -1.70
C GLY A 352 15.90 -10.68 -1.53
N VAL A 353 16.35 -10.38 -0.31
CA VAL A 353 17.09 -9.15 0.02
C VAL A 353 18.39 -9.05 -0.78
N ASN A 354 19.17 -10.13 -0.87
CA ASN A 354 20.42 -10.14 -1.64
C ASN A 354 20.20 -9.83 -3.13
N GLN A 355 19.09 -10.29 -3.70
CA GLN A 355 18.75 -9.98 -5.09
C GLN A 355 18.31 -8.53 -5.26
N GLN A 356 17.55 -7.98 -4.31
CA GLN A 356 17.21 -6.55 -4.30
C GLN A 356 18.47 -5.69 -4.26
N ASP A 357 19.40 -5.97 -3.34
CA ASP A 357 20.66 -5.23 -3.20
C ASP A 357 21.55 -5.35 -4.45
N ALA A 358 21.43 -6.47 -5.17
CA ALA A 358 22.12 -6.71 -6.44
C ALA A 358 21.42 -6.08 -7.65
N GLY A 359 20.34 -5.33 -7.46
CA GLY A 359 19.65 -4.58 -8.52
C GLY A 359 18.48 -5.30 -9.18
N ALA A 360 17.88 -6.30 -8.53
CA ALA A 360 16.62 -6.85 -8.99
C ALA A 360 15.49 -5.80 -8.91
N HIS A 361 14.60 -5.83 -9.89
CA HIS A 361 13.41 -4.97 -9.94
C HIS A 361 12.14 -5.73 -9.54
N ILE A 362 12.09 -7.03 -9.85
CA ILE A 362 11.02 -7.98 -9.50
C ILE A 362 11.72 -9.25 -8.98
N LEU A 363 11.10 -9.98 -8.06
CA LEU A 363 11.60 -11.29 -7.61
C LEU A 363 10.73 -12.42 -8.15
N ASP A 364 11.33 -13.37 -8.86
CA ASP A 364 10.67 -14.63 -9.24
C ASP A 364 10.61 -15.55 -8.02
N VAL A 365 9.42 -16.05 -7.68
CA VAL A 365 9.16 -16.84 -6.47
C VAL A 365 8.57 -18.19 -6.87
N ASN A 366 9.42 -19.20 -6.90
CA ASN A 366 9.04 -20.59 -7.11
C ASN A 366 9.35 -21.40 -5.84
N VAL A 367 8.33 -22.04 -5.28
CA VAL A 367 8.46 -22.94 -4.11
C VAL A 367 8.07 -24.38 -4.44
N GLY A 368 7.95 -24.71 -5.73
CA GLY A 368 7.49 -26.01 -6.20
C GLY A 368 8.46 -27.14 -5.82
N LEU A 369 8.00 -28.06 -4.98
CA LEU A 369 8.74 -29.26 -4.60
C LEU A 369 7.77 -30.43 -4.37
N PRO A 370 7.97 -31.62 -4.96
CA PRO A 370 7.01 -32.72 -4.87
C PRO A 370 6.66 -33.21 -3.44
N ASP A 371 7.55 -32.99 -2.48
CA ASP A 371 7.45 -33.51 -1.12
C ASP A 371 6.84 -32.51 -0.10
N ILE A 372 6.34 -31.35 -0.55
CA ILE A 372 5.77 -30.31 0.34
C ILE A 372 4.39 -29.87 -0.13
N ASP A 373 3.63 -29.25 0.77
CA ASP A 373 2.41 -28.53 0.40
C ASP A 373 2.79 -27.18 -0.23
N GLU A 374 2.79 -27.14 -1.57
CA GLU A 374 3.12 -25.94 -2.34
C GLU A 374 2.17 -24.77 -2.04
N THR A 375 0.88 -25.03 -1.82
CA THR A 375 -0.10 -23.98 -1.53
C THR A 375 0.20 -23.33 -0.18
N SER A 376 0.45 -24.13 0.86
CA SER A 376 0.79 -23.59 2.19
C SER A 376 2.13 -22.87 2.19
N MET A 377 3.15 -23.45 1.55
CA MET A 377 4.48 -22.85 1.47
C MET A 377 4.48 -21.55 0.66
N MET A 378 3.74 -21.50 -0.45
CA MET A 378 3.62 -20.30 -1.28
C MET A 378 2.97 -19.16 -0.49
N LYS A 379 1.90 -19.43 0.27
CA LYS A 379 1.29 -18.40 1.14
C LYS A 379 2.29 -17.83 2.13
N GLU A 380 2.99 -18.71 2.84
CA GLU A 380 3.97 -18.33 3.86
C GLU A 380 5.12 -17.52 3.27
N VAL A 381 5.75 -18.01 2.21
CA VAL A 381 6.87 -17.33 1.54
C VAL A 381 6.45 -15.98 0.94
N VAL A 382 5.27 -15.90 0.32
CA VAL A 382 4.76 -14.63 -0.21
C VAL A 382 4.49 -13.65 0.93
N THR A 383 3.81 -14.04 2.01
CA THR A 383 3.58 -13.17 3.17
C THR A 383 4.87 -12.63 3.76
N GLU A 384 5.86 -13.48 4.00
CA GLU A 384 7.11 -13.09 4.62
C GLU A 384 8.01 -12.26 3.68
N LEU A 385 8.08 -12.58 2.37
CA LEU A 385 8.86 -11.78 1.41
C LEU A 385 8.35 -10.34 1.32
N GLN A 386 7.03 -10.16 1.27
CA GLN A 386 6.42 -8.83 1.22
C GLN A 386 6.70 -7.98 2.47
N SER A 387 7.10 -8.60 3.57
CA SER A 387 7.52 -7.88 4.78
C SER A 387 8.93 -7.31 4.60
N VAL A 388 9.90 -8.12 4.13
CA VAL A 388 11.32 -7.72 4.03
C VAL A 388 11.65 -6.89 2.78
N THR A 389 10.82 -6.95 1.74
CA THR A 389 11.09 -6.26 0.45
C THR A 389 9.86 -5.56 -0.11
N SER A 390 10.10 -4.37 -0.66
CA SER A 390 9.12 -3.63 -1.45
C SER A 390 9.21 -3.94 -2.94
N LEU A 391 10.00 -4.91 -3.40
CA LEU A 391 9.99 -5.32 -4.80
C LEU A 391 8.72 -6.10 -5.15
N PRO A 392 8.10 -5.87 -6.32
CA PRO A 392 7.04 -6.73 -6.81
C PRO A 392 7.48 -8.19 -6.95
N LEU A 393 6.54 -9.11 -6.76
CA LEU A 393 6.79 -10.55 -6.91
C LEU A 393 6.20 -11.07 -8.22
N GLN A 394 6.96 -11.95 -8.87
CA GLN A 394 6.50 -12.85 -9.91
C GLN A 394 6.20 -14.21 -9.26
N ILE A 395 4.92 -14.53 -9.11
CA ILE A 395 4.45 -15.79 -8.53
C ILE A 395 4.64 -16.88 -9.60
N ASP A 396 5.60 -17.78 -9.39
CA ASP A 396 5.96 -18.86 -10.32
C ASP A 396 5.44 -20.22 -9.82
N THR A 397 4.33 -20.66 -10.41
CA THR A 397 3.69 -21.95 -10.10
C THR A 397 2.80 -22.43 -11.25
N VAL A 398 2.67 -23.75 -11.35
CA VAL A 398 1.71 -24.43 -12.24
C VAL A 398 0.48 -24.96 -11.49
N ASP A 399 0.47 -24.88 -10.16
CA ASP A 399 -0.67 -25.27 -9.32
C ASP A 399 -1.64 -24.08 -9.19
N LEU A 400 -2.83 -24.22 -9.79
CA LEU A 400 -3.88 -23.20 -9.74
C LEU A 400 -4.32 -22.85 -8.31
N LYS A 401 -4.25 -23.81 -7.37
CA LYS A 401 -4.61 -23.55 -5.97
C LYS A 401 -3.56 -22.71 -5.27
N ALA A 402 -2.28 -23.00 -5.51
CA ALA A 402 -1.18 -22.21 -4.97
C ALA A 402 -1.18 -20.80 -5.59
N MET A 403 -1.47 -20.69 -6.89
CA MET A 403 -1.61 -19.42 -7.61
C MET A 403 -2.74 -18.57 -7.01
N GLU A 404 -3.96 -19.11 -6.91
CA GLU A 404 -5.09 -18.38 -6.33
C GLU A 404 -4.81 -17.95 -4.88
N ALA A 405 -4.28 -18.88 -4.08
CA ALA A 405 -3.90 -18.63 -2.70
C ALA A 405 -2.93 -17.45 -2.54
N ALA A 406 -1.89 -17.41 -3.38
CA ALA A 406 -0.90 -16.34 -3.36
C ALA A 406 -1.49 -15.02 -3.88
N MET A 407 -2.23 -15.05 -4.98
CA MET A 407 -2.86 -13.87 -5.58
C MET A 407 -3.85 -13.20 -4.63
N ARG A 408 -4.60 -13.98 -3.83
CA ARG A 408 -5.54 -13.45 -2.84
C ARG A 408 -4.83 -12.62 -1.77
N ILE A 409 -3.72 -13.11 -1.24
CA ILE A 409 -3.01 -12.47 -0.13
C ILE A 409 -1.90 -11.51 -0.57
N TYR A 410 -1.60 -11.41 -1.87
CA TYR A 410 -0.53 -10.54 -2.36
C TYR A 410 -0.94 -9.06 -2.26
N ASN A 411 -0.11 -8.22 -1.65
CA ASN A 411 -0.34 -6.79 -1.50
C ASN A 411 0.25 -6.03 -2.70
N GLY A 412 -0.59 -5.80 -3.72
CA GLY A 412 -0.22 -5.16 -4.99
C GLY A 412 -0.78 -5.90 -6.21
N LYS A 413 -0.29 -5.56 -7.40
CA LYS A 413 -0.60 -6.25 -8.66
C LYS A 413 0.55 -7.21 -9.04
N PRO A 414 0.38 -8.53 -8.88
CA PRO A 414 1.48 -9.48 -9.06
C PRO A 414 1.79 -9.71 -10.54
N MET A 415 2.98 -10.23 -10.81
CA MET A 415 3.27 -10.90 -12.08
C MET A 415 3.01 -12.40 -11.92
N ILE A 416 2.34 -13.03 -12.88
CA ILE A 416 1.97 -14.45 -12.80
C ILE A 416 2.73 -15.25 -13.84
N ASN A 417 3.58 -16.17 -13.37
CA ASN A 417 4.33 -17.10 -14.19
C ASN A 417 3.78 -18.52 -13.96
N SER A 418 2.99 -19.09 -14.88
CA SER A 418 2.63 -18.59 -16.20
C SER A 418 1.33 -19.19 -16.73
N VAL A 419 0.87 -18.65 -17.87
CA VAL A 419 -0.08 -19.29 -18.78
C VAL A 419 0.66 -19.77 -20.03
N ASN A 420 0.07 -20.69 -20.79
CA ASN A 420 0.56 -21.08 -22.11
C ASN A 420 -0.59 -21.22 -23.11
N GLY A 421 -0.28 -21.51 -24.37
CA GLY A 421 -1.26 -21.61 -25.46
C GLY A 421 -2.22 -22.79 -25.39
N LYS A 422 -2.09 -23.71 -24.41
CA LYS A 422 -3.06 -24.80 -24.22
C LYS A 422 -4.38 -24.26 -23.69
N GLN A 423 -5.49 -24.66 -24.30
CA GLN A 423 -6.81 -24.14 -23.91
C GLN A 423 -7.15 -24.40 -22.44
N GLU A 424 -6.89 -25.61 -21.94
CA GLU A 424 -7.15 -26.01 -20.55
C GLU A 424 -6.41 -25.11 -19.53
N ILE A 425 -5.17 -24.71 -19.85
CA ILE A 425 -4.37 -23.85 -18.97
C ILE A 425 -4.89 -22.41 -19.01
N MET A 426 -5.25 -21.90 -20.19
CA MET A 426 -5.87 -20.57 -20.32
C MET A 426 -7.19 -20.47 -19.55
N ASP A 427 -8.04 -21.50 -19.66
CA ASP A 427 -9.34 -21.55 -18.98
C ASP A 427 -9.19 -21.65 -17.45
N GLY A 428 -8.08 -22.17 -16.94
CA GLY A 428 -7.76 -22.19 -15.52
C GLY A 428 -7.15 -20.88 -14.99
N VAL A 429 -6.24 -20.25 -15.74
CA VAL A 429 -5.47 -19.09 -15.27
C VAL A 429 -6.21 -17.77 -15.49
N PHE A 430 -6.85 -17.56 -16.65
CA PHE A 430 -7.46 -16.25 -16.96
C PHE A 430 -8.59 -15.82 -16.01
N PRO A 431 -9.45 -16.72 -15.48
CA PRO A 431 -10.39 -16.34 -14.43
C PRO A 431 -9.72 -15.79 -13.17
N LEU A 432 -8.54 -16.31 -12.80
CA LEU A 432 -7.78 -15.81 -11.64
C LEU A 432 -7.23 -14.41 -11.92
N ILE A 433 -6.69 -14.16 -13.12
CA ILE A 433 -6.24 -12.83 -13.55
C ILE A 433 -7.41 -11.85 -13.60
N GLN A 434 -8.58 -12.29 -14.07
CA GLN A 434 -9.78 -11.45 -14.08
C GLN A 434 -10.22 -11.05 -12.67
N LYS A 435 -10.12 -11.98 -11.71
CA LYS A 435 -10.58 -11.82 -10.33
C LYS A 435 -9.63 -10.98 -9.46
N TYR A 436 -8.34 -11.32 -9.47
CA TYR A 436 -7.35 -10.72 -8.57
C TYR A 436 -6.42 -9.71 -9.26
N GLY A 437 -6.56 -9.54 -10.58
CA GLY A 437 -5.64 -8.76 -11.41
C GLY A 437 -4.32 -9.49 -11.67
N GLY A 438 -3.35 -8.75 -12.19
CA GLY A 438 -1.98 -9.22 -12.42
C GLY A 438 -1.53 -9.07 -13.86
N VAL A 439 -0.23 -9.14 -14.08
CA VAL A 439 0.39 -9.23 -15.41
C VAL A 439 0.79 -10.67 -15.66
N VAL A 440 0.17 -11.33 -16.64
CA VAL A 440 0.38 -12.76 -16.90
C VAL A 440 1.50 -12.98 -17.92
N VAL A 441 2.41 -13.90 -17.61
CA VAL A 441 3.45 -14.39 -18.51
C VAL A 441 2.86 -15.48 -19.41
N GLY A 442 2.75 -15.22 -20.70
CA GLY A 442 2.33 -16.18 -21.72
C GLY A 442 3.51 -16.88 -22.37
N LEU A 443 3.69 -18.18 -22.09
CA LEU A 443 4.70 -19.02 -22.72
C LEU A 443 4.25 -19.44 -24.13
N THR A 444 5.10 -19.26 -25.14
CA THR A 444 4.78 -19.66 -26.52
C THR A 444 4.94 -21.16 -26.77
N LEU A 445 4.13 -21.94 -26.07
CA LEU A 445 3.93 -23.38 -26.28
C LEU A 445 2.43 -23.69 -26.24
N ASP A 446 2.00 -24.74 -26.91
CA ASP A 446 0.60 -25.17 -26.92
C ASP A 446 0.47 -26.69 -26.81
N GLU A 447 -0.64 -27.27 -27.29
CA GLU A 447 -0.89 -28.71 -27.26
C GLU A 447 0.15 -29.51 -28.04
N ASP A 448 0.72 -28.94 -29.12
CA ASP A 448 1.74 -29.56 -29.96
C ASP A 448 3.17 -29.29 -29.46
N GLY A 449 3.31 -28.56 -28.36
CA GLY A 449 4.58 -28.25 -27.70
C GLY A 449 5.15 -26.89 -28.12
N ILE A 450 6.48 -26.79 -28.15
CA ILE A 450 7.19 -25.54 -28.48
C ILE A 450 7.46 -25.50 -29.99
N PRO A 451 7.01 -24.48 -30.72
CA PRO A 451 7.34 -24.35 -32.14
C PRO A 451 8.86 -24.21 -32.36
N ALA A 452 9.34 -24.89 -33.41
CA ALA A 452 10.75 -24.91 -33.78
C ALA A 452 11.24 -23.60 -34.43
N ASP A 453 10.32 -22.79 -34.96
CA ASP A 453 10.62 -21.52 -35.64
C ASP A 453 10.03 -20.30 -34.91
N ALA A 454 10.51 -19.12 -35.27
CA ALA A 454 10.08 -17.87 -34.65
C ALA A 454 8.62 -17.53 -35.00
N LYS A 455 8.19 -17.90 -36.21
CA LYS A 455 6.84 -17.59 -36.71
C LYS A 455 5.78 -18.31 -35.88
N GLY A 456 5.94 -19.60 -35.63
CA GLY A 456 5.01 -20.37 -34.80
C GLY A 456 4.93 -19.84 -33.38
N ARG A 457 6.06 -19.42 -32.79
CA ARG A 457 6.07 -18.81 -31.44
C ARG A 457 5.27 -17.50 -31.41
N VAL A 458 5.42 -16.65 -32.43
CA VAL A 458 4.61 -15.42 -32.58
C VAL A 458 3.13 -15.76 -32.77
N GLU A 459 2.79 -16.78 -33.55
CA GLU A 459 1.39 -17.21 -33.74
C GLU A 459 0.73 -17.67 -32.43
N ILE A 460 1.44 -18.43 -31.58
CA ILE A 460 0.97 -18.82 -30.24
C ILE A 460 0.78 -17.59 -29.34
N ALA A 461 1.73 -16.63 -29.35
CA ALA A 461 1.56 -15.38 -28.60
C ALA A 461 0.24 -14.67 -28.98
N GLY A 462 -0.07 -14.62 -30.28
CA GLY A 462 -1.34 -14.10 -30.76
C GLY A 462 -2.56 -14.88 -30.29
N ARG A 463 -2.46 -16.21 -30.17
CA ARG A 463 -3.53 -17.06 -29.62
C ARG A 463 -3.82 -16.69 -28.15
N ILE A 464 -2.78 -16.62 -27.33
CA ILE A 464 -2.89 -16.25 -25.91
C ILE A 464 -3.55 -14.87 -25.76
N ILE A 465 -3.08 -13.87 -26.52
CA ILE A 465 -3.62 -12.51 -26.47
C ILE A 465 -5.10 -12.46 -26.86
N ARG A 466 -5.50 -13.17 -27.93
CA ARG A 466 -6.90 -13.21 -28.36
C ARG A 466 -7.80 -13.90 -27.34
N GLU A 467 -7.32 -14.97 -26.72
CA GLU A 467 -8.09 -15.69 -25.72
C GLU A 467 -8.23 -14.87 -24.43
N ALA A 468 -7.15 -14.27 -23.94
CA ALA A 468 -7.17 -13.37 -22.79
C ALA A 468 -8.19 -12.21 -22.97
N ALA A 469 -8.29 -11.65 -24.18
CA ALA A 469 -9.26 -10.61 -24.49
C ALA A 469 -10.73 -11.06 -24.31
N ARG A 470 -11.04 -12.36 -24.48
CA ARG A 470 -12.39 -12.91 -24.24
C ARG A 470 -12.76 -12.93 -22.75
N TYR A 471 -11.75 -12.99 -21.88
CA TYR A 471 -11.89 -12.83 -20.43
C TYR A 471 -11.81 -11.35 -20.00
N GLY A 472 -11.74 -10.42 -20.95
CA GLY A 472 -11.61 -8.98 -20.69
C GLY A 472 -10.25 -8.58 -20.13
N ILE A 473 -9.19 -9.37 -20.39
CA ILE A 473 -7.82 -9.05 -19.99
C ILE A 473 -7.17 -8.22 -21.12
N PRO A 474 -6.76 -6.96 -20.85
CA PRO A 474 -6.14 -6.12 -21.87
C PRO A 474 -4.71 -6.57 -22.18
N LYS A 475 -4.21 -6.17 -23.36
CA LYS A 475 -2.84 -6.51 -23.81
C LYS A 475 -1.75 -6.06 -22.84
N LYS A 476 -1.94 -4.91 -22.18
CA LYS A 476 -1.00 -4.39 -21.19
C LYS A 476 -0.80 -5.30 -19.98
N ASP A 477 -1.76 -6.20 -19.71
CA ASP A 477 -1.68 -7.18 -18.63
C ASP A 477 -1.08 -8.52 -19.10
N ILE A 478 -0.47 -8.56 -20.29
CA ILE A 478 0.14 -9.76 -20.86
C ILE A 478 1.58 -9.44 -21.25
N VAL A 479 2.51 -10.29 -20.82
CA VAL A 479 3.87 -10.32 -21.36
C VAL A 479 4.16 -11.70 -21.94
N ILE A 480 4.99 -11.76 -22.98
CA ILE A 480 5.22 -13.00 -23.70
C ILE A 480 6.64 -13.51 -23.45
N ASP A 481 6.74 -14.77 -23.03
CA ASP A 481 7.99 -15.53 -23.03
C ASP A 481 8.04 -16.43 -24.27
N VAL A 482 8.96 -16.12 -25.17
CA VAL A 482 9.16 -16.88 -26.41
C VAL A 482 10.02 -18.14 -26.24
N LEU A 483 10.40 -18.48 -25.00
CA LEU A 483 11.14 -19.67 -24.56
C LEU A 483 12.57 -19.76 -25.11
N ALA A 484 13.57 -19.50 -24.26
CA ALA A 484 14.97 -19.73 -24.60
C ALA A 484 15.30 -21.23 -24.54
N MET A 485 15.65 -21.81 -25.69
CA MET A 485 16.07 -23.22 -25.81
C MET A 485 17.59 -23.35 -25.64
N THR A 486 18.03 -24.42 -24.99
CA THR A 486 19.46 -24.66 -24.72
C THR A 486 20.25 -24.91 -26.02
N ILE A 487 21.28 -24.10 -26.27
CA ILE A 487 22.02 -24.13 -27.56
C ILE A 487 22.89 -25.38 -27.74
N SER A 488 23.20 -26.09 -26.66
CA SER A 488 23.94 -27.37 -26.76
C SER A 488 23.09 -28.48 -27.38
N SER A 489 21.77 -28.37 -27.30
CA SER A 489 20.81 -29.32 -27.90
C SER A 489 20.12 -28.77 -29.15
N ASP A 490 20.02 -27.45 -29.29
CA ASP A 490 19.42 -26.77 -30.44
C ASP A 490 20.35 -25.65 -30.97
N PRO A 491 21.16 -25.92 -32.01
CA PRO A 491 22.09 -24.93 -32.57
C PRO A 491 21.42 -23.66 -33.11
N ALA A 492 20.14 -23.71 -33.50
CA ALA A 492 19.40 -22.56 -34.01
C ALA A 492 18.66 -21.79 -32.89
N GLY A 493 18.53 -22.39 -31.70
CA GLY A 493 17.65 -21.92 -30.64
C GLY A 493 17.86 -20.46 -30.23
N ALA A 494 19.12 -20.00 -30.13
CA ALA A 494 19.41 -18.60 -29.84
C ALA A 494 18.85 -17.65 -30.90
N ARG A 495 19.07 -17.96 -32.19
CA ARG A 495 18.60 -17.12 -33.30
C ARG A 495 17.07 -17.09 -33.35
N THR A 496 16.44 -18.26 -33.26
CA THR A 496 14.98 -18.39 -33.23
C THR A 496 14.36 -17.58 -32.11
N THR A 497 14.95 -17.63 -30.91
CA THR A 497 14.47 -16.86 -29.74
C THR A 497 14.55 -15.36 -30.00
N LEU A 498 15.67 -14.88 -30.52
CA LEU A 498 15.87 -13.45 -30.83
C LEU A 498 14.92 -12.94 -31.94
N GLU A 499 14.70 -13.74 -32.98
CA GLU A 499 13.74 -13.43 -34.05
C GLU A 499 12.30 -13.42 -33.53
N ALA A 500 11.95 -14.34 -32.62
CA ALA A 500 10.63 -14.41 -32.01
C ALA A 500 10.38 -13.21 -31.08
N LEU A 501 11.35 -12.79 -30.26
CA LEU A 501 11.25 -11.59 -29.43
C LEU A 501 10.91 -10.35 -30.27
N GLU A 502 11.70 -10.13 -31.33
CA GLU A 502 11.49 -9.00 -32.25
C GLU A 502 10.13 -9.11 -32.96
N GLY A 503 9.74 -10.32 -33.36
CA GLY A 503 8.46 -10.61 -33.99
C GLY A 503 7.26 -10.25 -33.09
N VAL A 504 7.26 -10.71 -31.83
CA VAL A 504 6.18 -10.42 -30.88
C VAL A 504 6.04 -8.92 -30.65
N ARG A 505 7.15 -8.21 -30.42
CA ARG A 505 7.15 -6.75 -30.22
C ARG A 505 6.57 -6.02 -31.42
N LYS A 506 7.00 -6.37 -32.65
CA LYS A 506 6.53 -5.71 -33.88
C LYS A 506 5.07 -6.04 -34.21
N THR A 507 4.63 -7.27 -33.99
CA THR A 507 3.29 -7.72 -34.41
C THR A 507 2.22 -7.33 -33.40
N TYR A 508 2.48 -7.47 -32.10
CA TYR A 508 1.45 -7.29 -31.07
C TYR A 508 1.65 -6.09 -30.15
N GLY A 509 2.86 -5.51 -30.10
CA GLY A 509 3.17 -4.36 -29.26
C GLY A 509 3.27 -4.65 -27.76
N VAL A 510 3.14 -5.92 -27.35
CA VAL A 510 3.20 -6.33 -25.93
C VAL A 510 4.64 -6.39 -25.40
N CYS A 511 4.81 -6.32 -24.09
CA CYS A 511 6.11 -6.55 -23.45
C CYS A 511 6.53 -8.02 -23.55
N THR A 512 7.84 -8.27 -23.51
CA THR A 512 8.42 -9.62 -23.58
C THR A 512 9.26 -9.90 -22.34
N VAL A 513 9.22 -11.14 -21.89
CA VAL A 513 10.03 -11.66 -20.79
C VAL A 513 10.79 -12.90 -21.26
N LEU A 514 11.92 -13.21 -20.62
CA LEU A 514 12.69 -14.40 -21.00
C LEU A 514 13.49 -14.95 -19.83
N GLY A 515 13.39 -16.27 -19.61
CA GLY A 515 14.36 -17.06 -18.84
C GLY A 515 15.73 -17.13 -19.51
N VAL A 516 16.57 -16.11 -19.34
CA VAL A 516 17.83 -15.96 -20.09
C VAL A 516 18.80 -17.10 -19.79
N SER A 517 18.84 -17.54 -18.53
CA SER A 517 19.77 -18.57 -18.05
C SER A 517 19.59 -19.95 -18.69
N ASN A 518 18.46 -20.20 -19.35
CA ASN A 518 18.14 -21.47 -20.02
C ASN A 518 19.00 -21.74 -21.27
N ILE A 519 19.52 -20.68 -21.88
CA ILE A 519 20.29 -20.74 -23.12
C ILE A 519 21.57 -21.59 -23.00
N SER A 520 22.18 -21.62 -21.80
CA SER A 520 23.52 -22.14 -21.56
C SER A 520 23.58 -23.46 -20.79
N PHE A 521 22.45 -24.13 -20.52
CA PHE A 521 22.47 -25.41 -19.82
C PHE A 521 23.40 -26.41 -20.52
N GLY A 522 24.14 -27.20 -19.72
CA GLY A 522 25.09 -28.19 -20.25
C GLY A 522 26.43 -27.63 -20.76
N LEU A 523 26.64 -26.31 -20.81
CA LEU A 523 27.90 -25.70 -21.26
C LEU A 523 28.77 -25.21 -20.10
N PRO A 524 30.11 -25.22 -20.24
CA PRO A 524 31.02 -24.59 -19.28
C PRO A 524 30.96 -23.07 -19.38
N ALA A 525 31.41 -22.38 -18.32
CA ALA A 525 31.48 -20.91 -18.27
C ALA A 525 30.17 -20.20 -18.67
N ARG A 526 29.03 -20.75 -18.22
CA ARG A 526 27.67 -20.27 -18.49
C ARG A 526 27.48 -18.75 -18.39
N PRO A 527 28.05 -18.03 -17.39
CA PRO A 527 27.89 -16.58 -17.29
C PRO A 527 28.31 -15.82 -18.55
N VAL A 528 29.34 -16.28 -19.28
CA VAL A 528 29.79 -15.65 -20.53
C VAL A 528 28.71 -15.74 -21.61
N ILE A 529 28.11 -16.92 -21.78
CA ILE A 529 27.07 -17.13 -22.79
C ILE A 529 25.81 -16.36 -22.40
N ASN A 530 25.39 -16.46 -21.13
CA ASN A 530 24.21 -15.77 -20.62
C ASN A 530 24.32 -14.26 -20.81
N ALA A 531 25.45 -13.65 -20.45
CA ALA A 531 25.64 -12.20 -20.51
C ALA A 531 25.62 -11.67 -21.95
N ASN A 532 26.24 -12.38 -22.90
CA ASN A 532 26.22 -12.00 -24.32
C ASN A 532 24.84 -12.20 -24.94
N PHE A 533 24.20 -13.35 -24.68
CA PHE A 533 22.84 -13.61 -25.15
C PHE A 533 21.84 -12.60 -24.58
N PHE A 534 22.00 -12.23 -23.30
CA PHE A 534 21.17 -11.22 -22.66
C PHE A 534 21.23 -9.88 -23.40
N THR A 535 22.44 -9.37 -23.69
CA THR A 535 22.62 -8.12 -24.44
C THR A 535 21.98 -8.20 -25.83
N MET A 536 22.12 -9.34 -26.52
CA MET A 536 21.46 -9.56 -27.81
C MET A 536 19.93 -9.58 -27.70
N ALA A 537 19.39 -10.20 -26.65
CA ALA A 537 17.96 -10.27 -26.40
C ALA A 537 17.38 -8.89 -26.07
N LEU A 538 18.06 -8.11 -25.23
CA LEU A 538 17.72 -6.71 -24.95
C LEU A 538 17.65 -5.89 -26.26
N GLN A 539 18.66 -6.01 -27.13
CA GLN A 539 18.67 -5.34 -28.43
C GLN A 539 17.50 -5.77 -29.34
N LYS A 540 17.00 -7.00 -29.18
CA LYS A 540 15.90 -7.56 -29.96
C LYS A 540 14.53 -7.35 -29.33
N GLY A 541 14.45 -6.53 -28.28
CA GLY A 541 13.20 -6.08 -27.69
C GLY A 541 12.76 -6.85 -26.46
N LEU A 542 13.69 -7.56 -25.78
CA LEU A 542 13.44 -8.11 -24.45
C LEU A 542 13.13 -6.98 -23.46
N SER A 543 11.95 -7.01 -22.84
CA SER A 543 11.51 -5.97 -21.88
C SER A 543 11.92 -6.31 -20.45
N ALA A 544 11.87 -7.58 -20.07
CA ALA A 544 12.30 -8.08 -18.76
C ALA A 544 13.10 -9.37 -18.87
N GLY A 545 14.26 -9.46 -18.19
CA GLY A 545 15.04 -10.69 -18.13
C GLY A 545 14.91 -11.39 -16.79
N ILE A 546 14.52 -12.66 -16.78
CA ILE A 546 14.66 -13.53 -15.60
C ILE A 546 16.12 -14.00 -15.57
N ILE A 547 16.88 -13.44 -14.64
CA ILE A 547 18.34 -13.57 -14.56
C ILE A 547 18.79 -13.71 -13.10
N ASN A 548 20.03 -14.15 -12.90
CA ASN A 548 20.71 -14.07 -11.60
C ASN A 548 21.36 -12.68 -11.42
N PRO A 549 20.82 -11.78 -10.59
CA PRO A 549 21.40 -10.44 -10.40
C PRO A 549 22.73 -10.46 -9.66
N LEU A 550 23.06 -11.55 -8.94
CA LEU A 550 24.38 -11.73 -8.32
C LEU A 550 25.49 -12.06 -9.33
N SER A 551 25.15 -12.28 -10.61
CA SER A 551 26.15 -12.48 -11.66
C SER A 551 26.70 -11.14 -12.14
N GLN A 552 27.97 -10.88 -11.83
CA GLN A 552 28.69 -9.69 -12.29
C GLN A 552 28.69 -9.56 -13.82
N ASP A 553 28.83 -10.65 -14.56
CA ASP A 553 28.78 -10.64 -16.03
C ASP A 553 27.41 -10.16 -16.55
N MET A 554 26.32 -10.64 -15.95
CA MET A 554 24.96 -10.24 -16.33
C MET A 554 24.70 -8.76 -16.02
N MET A 555 25.10 -8.30 -14.83
CA MET A 555 24.92 -6.90 -14.42
C MET A 555 25.80 -5.96 -15.24
N ARG A 556 27.02 -6.37 -15.63
CA ARG A 556 27.86 -5.62 -16.59
C ARG A 556 27.16 -5.45 -17.93
N SER A 557 26.60 -6.53 -18.49
CA SER A 557 25.80 -6.45 -19.71
C SER A 557 24.60 -5.51 -19.55
N TYR A 558 23.89 -5.57 -18.41
CA TYR A 558 22.74 -4.71 -18.12
C TYR A 558 23.11 -3.22 -18.11
N HIS A 559 24.08 -2.83 -17.28
CA HIS A 559 24.51 -1.45 -17.14
C HIS A 559 25.10 -0.90 -18.44
N ALA A 560 25.93 -1.70 -19.13
CA ALA A 560 26.48 -1.32 -20.43
C ALA A 560 25.38 -1.11 -21.47
N TYR A 561 24.40 -2.01 -21.55
CA TYR A 561 23.27 -1.86 -22.47
C TYR A 561 22.47 -0.59 -22.18
N ARG A 562 22.18 -0.30 -20.90
CA ARG A 562 21.47 0.92 -20.52
C ARG A 562 22.21 2.19 -20.93
N ALA A 563 23.52 2.25 -20.67
CA ALA A 563 24.35 3.39 -21.08
C ALA A 563 24.39 3.55 -22.61
N LEU A 564 24.58 2.44 -23.35
CA LEU A 564 24.65 2.46 -24.81
C LEU A 564 23.32 2.87 -25.47
N MET A 565 22.19 2.49 -24.88
CA MET A 565 20.86 2.75 -25.43
C MET A 565 20.22 4.04 -24.90
N GLY A 566 20.93 4.80 -24.05
CA GLY A 566 20.42 6.06 -23.50
C GLY A 566 19.38 5.91 -22.38
N TYR A 567 19.30 4.73 -21.74
CA TYR A 567 18.46 4.50 -20.57
C TYR A 567 19.14 4.88 -19.24
N ASP A 568 20.39 5.32 -19.30
CA ASP A 568 21.18 5.84 -18.18
C ASP A 568 21.59 7.27 -18.51
N GLU A 569 20.80 8.22 -18.04
CA GLU A 569 21.01 9.64 -18.32
C GLU A 569 22.39 10.07 -17.80
N ASN A 570 23.17 10.74 -18.66
CA ASN A 570 24.56 11.11 -18.39
C ASN A 570 25.50 9.95 -17.98
N CYS A 571 25.09 8.69 -18.19
CA CYS A 571 25.79 7.50 -17.71
C CYS A 571 26.05 7.51 -16.19
N GLU A 572 25.20 8.17 -15.41
CA GLU A 572 25.40 8.36 -13.96
C GLU A 572 25.48 7.03 -13.21
N GLU A 573 24.56 6.10 -13.50
CA GLU A 573 24.52 4.80 -12.84
C GLU A 573 25.75 3.97 -13.24
N TYR A 574 26.11 3.99 -14.52
CA TYR A 574 27.31 3.30 -15.01
C TYR A 574 28.58 3.84 -14.34
N ILE A 575 28.74 5.16 -14.22
CA ILE A 575 29.88 5.79 -13.54
C ILE A 575 29.85 5.49 -12.05
N ARG A 576 28.68 5.51 -11.39
CA ARG A 576 28.53 5.17 -9.97
C ARG A 576 29.02 3.76 -9.68
N VAL A 577 28.66 2.79 -10.54
CA VAL A 577 29.02 1.38 -10.35
C VAL A 577 30.48 1.08 -10.72
N TYR A 578 31.00 1.67 -11.81
CA TYR A 578 32.32 1.29 -12.37
C TYR A 578 33.42 2.35 -12.24
N GLY A 579 33.09 3.61 -11.93
CA GLY A 579 34.02 4.74 -11.93
C GLY A 579 35.16 4.64 -10.91
N SER A 580 35.00 3.81 -9.88
CA SER A 580 36.00 3.55 -8.83
C SER A 580 36.56 2.11 -8.87
N GLN A 581 36.10 1.26 -9.80
CA GLN A 581 36.62 -0.10 -9.91
C GLN A 581 38.01 -0.10 -10.56
N LYS A 582 39.05 -0.43 -9.79
CA LYS A 582 40.22 -1.09 -10.38
C LYS A 582 39.73 -2.43 -10.92
N LEU A 583 40.01 -2.71 -12.20
CA LEU A 583 39.76 -4.00 -12.84
C LEU A 583 40.59 -5.10 -12.15
N GLU A 584 40.18 -5.53 -10.97
CA GLU A 584 40.67 -6.72 -10.30
C GLU A 584 39.53 -7.72 -10.09
N THR A 585 39.88 -8.99 -10.28
CA THR A 585 39.03 -10.18 -10.20
C THR A 585 38.33 -10.31 -8.84
N PRO A 586 37.03 -10.66 -8.80
CA PRO A 586 36.34 -10.80 -7.52
C PRO A 586 36.68 -12.14 -6.87
N VAL A 587 37.31 -12.08 -5.70
CA VAL A 587 37.06 -13.05 -4.64
C VAL A 587 36.65 -12.25 -3.41
N LYS A 588 35.36 -12.26 -3.08
CA LYS A 588 34.92 -12.10 -1.70
C LYS A 588 34.14 -13.35 -1.33
N THR A 589 34.73 -14.12 -0.44
CA THR A 589 34.04 -15.07 0.42
C THR A 589 32.91 -14.34 1.13
N ALA A 590 31.74 -14.97 1.17
CA ALA A 590 30.62 -14.53 1.99
C ALA A 590 31.02 -14.64 3.46
N GLU A 591 31.48 -13.54 4.04
CA GLU A 591 31.35 -13.33 5.48
C GLU A 591 29.86 -13.01 5.73
N GLY A 592 29.26 -13.68 6.71
CA GLY A 592 27.84 -13.52 7.02
C GLY A 592 27.48 -12.08 7.39
N ILE A 593 26.19 -11.75 7.31
CA ILE A 593 25.64 -10.42 7.58
C ILE A 593 26.06 -9.96 9.00
N SER A 594 26.47 -8.70 9.14
CA SER A 594 26.81 -8.11 10.44
C SER A 594 25.56 -7.85 11.29
N LEU A 595 25.68 -7.66 12.61
CA LEU A 595 24.52 -7.34 13.47
C LEU A 595 23.82 -6.05 13.01
N LYS A 596 24.61 -5.01 12.70
CA LYS A 596 24.09 -3.73 12.20
C LYS A 596 23.26 -3.93 10.93
N GLU A 597 23.80 -4.61 9.93
CA GLU A 597 23.08 -4.89 8.67
C GLU A 597 21.87 -5.80 8.87
N ALA A 598 21.94 -6.78 9.79
CA ALA A 598 20.81 -7.65 10.09
C ALA A 598 19.65 -6.85 10.72
N ILE A 599 19.94 -5.89 11.58
CA ILE A 599 18.94 -4.97 12.15
C ILE A 599 18.41 -4.02 11.09
N GLU A 600 19.25 -3.39 10.27
CA GLU A 600 18.82 -2.49 9.19
C GLU A 600 17.86 -3.18 8.20
N LYS A 601 18.10 -4.48 7.94
CA LYS A 601 17.32 -5.31 7.03
C LYS A 601 16.13 -6.04 7.69
N GLY A 602 15.94 -5.89 9.00
CA GLY A 602 14.86 -6.56 9.73
C GLY A 602 14.97 -8.08 9.80
N LEU A 603 16.18 -8.64 9.71
CA LEU A 603 16.45 -10.09 9.71
C LEU A 603 16.59 -10.62 11.16
N LYS A 604 15.50 -11.15 11.70
CA LYS A 604 15.34 -11.55 13.11
C LYS A 604 16.39 -12.56 13.60
N GLU A 605 16.53 -13.70 12.94
CA GLU A 605 17.47 -14.76 13.35
C GLU A 605 18.94 -14.38 13.09
N GLU A 606 19.23 -13.64 12.03
CA GLU A 606 20.58 -13.12 11.78
C GLU A 606 20.97 -12.04 12.80
N ALA A 607 20.02 -11.23 13.28
CA ALA A 607 20.24 -10.31 14.39
C ALA A 607 20.49 -11.07 15.70
N HIS A 608 19.75 -12.15 15.97
CA HIS A 608 20.01 -13.04 17.11
C HIS A 608 21.42 -13.65 17.06
N ARG A 609 21.81 -14.24 15.93
CA ARG A 609 23.15 -14.84 15.72
C ARG A 609 24.26 -13.80 15.71
N GLY A 610 24.02 -12.63 15.15
CA GLY A 610 24.94 -11.49 15.13
C GLY A 610 25.25 -11.00 16.54
N ALA A 611 24.22 -10.88 17.38
CA ALA A 611 24.37 -10.51 18.79
C ALA A 611 25.18 -11.55 19.58
N LEU A 612 24.88 -12.85 19.42
CA LEU A 612 25.66 -13.93 20.05
C LEU A 612 27.13 -13.93 19.64
N ARG A 613 27.42 -13.72 18.34
CA ARG A 613 28.80 -13.63 17.84
C ARG A 613 29.55 -12.44 18.46
N LEU A 614 28.91 -11.28 18.55
CA LEU A 614 29.55 -10.09 19.10
C LEU A 614 29.76 -10.18 20.62
N LEU A 615 28.91 -10.92 21.34
CA LEU A 615 29.11 -11.20 22.77
C LEU A 615 30.39 -11.99 23.06
N GLU A 616 30.95 -12.70 22.09
CA GLU A 616 32.25 -13.36 22.24
C GLU A 616 33.42 -12.35 22.36
N ALA A 617 33.23 -11.11 21.91
CA ALA A 617 34.30 -10.12 21.75
C ALA A 617 34.04 -8.75 22.39
N LYS A 618 32.78 -8.34 22.60
CA LYS A 618 32.37 -7.03 23.13
C LYS A 618 31.39 -7.18 24.29
N ALA A 619 31.33 -6.18 25.18
CA ALA A 619 30.34 -6.14 26.25
C ALA A 619 28.94 -5.77 25.70
N SER A 620 27.86 -6.29 26.32
CA SER A 620 26.48 -6.03 25.87
C SER A 620 26.14 -4.55 25.65
N LEU A 621 26.60 -3.67 26.55
CA LEU A 621 26.37 -2.22 26.45
C LEU A 621 27.13 -1.58 25.27
N GLU A 622 28.33 -2.06 24.96
CA GLU A 622 29.10 -1.58 23.81
C GLU A 622 28.43 -2.01 22.50
N ILE A 623 27.92 -3.24 22.43
CA ILE A 623 27.18 -3.75 21.26
C ILE A 623 25.91 -2.92 21.01
N ILE A 624 25.15 -2.61 22.07
CA ILE A 624 23.95 -1.76 21.96
C ILE A 624 24.31 -0.37 21.41
N ASN A 625 25.32 0.28 21.99
CA ASN A 625 25.67 1.66 21.65
C ASN A 625 26.37 1.80 20.28
N GLU A 626 27.20 0.83 19.88
CA GLU A 626 28.01 0.93 18.66
C GLU A 626 27.36 0.29 17.43
N GLU A 627 26.50 -0.72 17.60
CA GLU A 627 25.92 -1.47 16.48
C GLU A 627 24.40 -1.25 16.37
N MET A 628 23.67 -1.38 17.48
CA MET A 628 22.20 -1.38 17.45
C MET A 628 21.60 0.03 17.32
N ILE A 629 22.01 0.98 18.17
CA ILE A 629 21.50 2.36 18.11
C ILE A 629 21.80 2.98 16.73
N PRO A 630 23.03 2.89 16.18
CA PRO A 630 23.31 3.42 14.85
C PRO A 630 22.49 2.76 13.72
N ALA A 631 22.22 1.45 13.80
CA ALA A 631 21.35 0.78 12.83
C ALA A 631 19.92 1.35 12.86
N LEU A 632 19.34 1.49 14.04
CA LEU A 632 17.99 2.06 14.21
C LEU A 632 17.91 3.52 13.76
N ASP A 633 18.94 4.32 14.04
CA ASP A 633 19.01 5.71 13.58
C ASP A 633 19.09 5.82 12.06
N GLU A 634 19.81 4.92 11.40
CA GLU A 634 19.93 4.89 9.94
C GLU A 634 18.60 4.48 9.28
N VAL A 635 17.91 3.50 9.86
CA VAL A 635 16.54 3.12 9.45
C VAL A 635 15.54 4.26 9.67
N GLY A 636 15.61 4.93 10.82
CA GLY A 636 14.78 6.10 11.15
C GLY A 636 14.99 7.26 10.17
N LYS A 637 16.25 7.59 9.83
CA LYS A 637 16.56 8.59 8.80
C LYS A 637 16.04 8.18 7.43
N GLY A 638 16.13 6.89 7.07
CA GLY A 638 15.57 6.39 5.82
C GLY A 638 14.06 6.55 5.76
N PHE A 639 13.36 6.34 6.88
CA PHE A 639 11.91 6.57 7.00
C PHE A 639 11.55 8.06 6.82
N GLU A 640 12.25 8.98 7.48
CA GLU A 640 12.05 10.42 7.33
C GLU A 640 12.26 10.91 5.87
N GLN A 641 13.26 10.34 5.20
CA GLN A 641 13.60 10.64 3.82
C GLN A 641 12.67 9.95 2.80
N GLY A 642 11.80 9.03 3.25
CA GLY A 642 10.91 8.24 2.38
C GLY A 642 11.64 7.19 1.54
N THR A 643 12.89 6.85 1.90
CA THR A 643 13.67 5.78 1.26
C THR A 643 13.43 4.42 1.91
N LEU A 644 13.00 4.42 3.19
CA LEU A 644 12.47 3.26 3.90
C LEU A 644 11.01 3.51 4.29
N PHE A 645 10.23 2.45 4.44
CA PHE A 645 8.81 2.54 4.76
C PHE A 645 8.48 1.91 6.11
N LEU A 646 7.27 2.20 6.63
CA LEU A 646 6.80 1.72 7.92
C LEU A 646 7.05 0.21 8.18
N PRO A 647 6.77 -0.73 7.26
CA PRO A 647 7.08 -2.14 7.50
C PRO A 647 8.56 -2.41 7.76
N GLN A 648 9.47 -1.77 7.01
CA GLN A 648 10.91 -1.94 7.21
C GLN A 648 11.36 -1.39 8.56
N LEU A 649 10.77 -0.27 9.00
CA LEU A 649 11.00 0.32 10.32
C LEU A 649 10.55 -0.63 11.45
N LEU A 650 9.33 -1.18 11.36
CA LEU A 650 8.78 -2.12 12.34
C LEU A 650 9.56 -3.45 12.38
N MET A 651 10.06 -3.91 11.24
CA MET A 651 10.85 -5.15 11.18
C MET A 651 12.26 -4.97 11.69
N SER A 652 12.88 -3.83 11.39
CA SER A 652 14.15 -3.44 11.99
C SER A 652 14.05 -3.37 13.52
N ALA A 653 12.96 -2.78 14.01
CA ALA A 653 12.58 -2.76 15.41
C ALA A 653 12.46 -4.18 16.01
N ASP A 654 11.72 -5.09 15.37
CA ASP A 654 11.60 -6.47 15.83
C ASP A 654 12.95 -7.21 15.87
N ALA A 655 13.77 -7.05 14.84
CA ALA A 655 15.10 -7.66 14.77
C ALA A 655 16.01 -7.10 15.88
N ALA A 656 15.96 -5.79 16.13
CA ALA A 656 16.65 -5.16 17.24
C ALA A 656 16.14 -5.68 18.60
N LYS A 657 14.83 -5.86 18.77
CA LYS A 657 14.23 -6.41 20.00
C LYS A 657 14.73 -7.82 20.30
N ILE A 658 14.86 -8.66 19.28
CA ILE A 658 15.41 -10.02 19.41
C ILE A 658 16.90 -9.97 19.79
N ALA A 659 17.70 -9.16 19.10
CA ALA A 659 19.11 -8.97 19.46
C ALA A 659 19.27 -8.43 20.90
N PHE A 660 18.44 -7.47 21.29
CA PHE A 660 18.46 -6.87 22.63
C PHE A 660 18.13 -7.90 23.72
N ALA A 661 17.15 -8.77 23.48
CA ALA A 661 16.78 -9.82 24.43
C ALA A 661 17.98 -10.74 24.74
N VAL A 662 18.74 -11.14 23.71
CA VAL A 662 19.97 -11.95 23.86
C VAL A 662 21.03 -11.21 24.67
N LEU A 663 21.28 -9.95 24.35
CA LEU A 663 22.28 -9.13 25.02
C LEU A 663 21.94 -8.90 26.50
N LYS A 664 20.65 -8.76 26.81
CA LYS A 664 20.14 -8.58 28.18
C LYS A 664 20.37 -9.80 29.06
N GLU A 665 20.21 -11.02 28.54
CA GLU A 665 20.50 -12.26 29.29
C GLU A 665 21.97 -12.38 29.71
N HIS A 666 22.88 -11.69 29.02
CA HIS A 666 24.32 -11.72 29.26
C HIS A 666 24.84 -10.48 30.02
N MET A 667 23.96 -9.60 30.50
CA MET A 667 24.36 -8.47 31.34
C MET A 667 24.56 -8.93 32.81
N PRO A 668 25.63 -8.49 33.50
CA PRO A 668 25.83 -8.83 34.90
C PRO A 668 24.72 -8.23 35.79
N GLU A 669 24.33 -8.92 36.87
CA GLU A 669 23.29 -8.48 37.82
C GLU A 669 23.56 -7.09 38.43
N ASN A 670 24.81 -6.62 38.46
CA ASN A 670 25.17 -5.27 38.90
C ASN A 670 25.17 -4.20 37.79
N ALA A 671 25.05 -4.61 36.52
CA ALA A 671 24.73 -3.72 35.39
C ALA A 671 23.21 -3.68 35.12
N GLN A 672 22.42 -4.49 35.82
CA GLN A 672 21.00 -4.22 36.07
C GLN A 672 20.85 -3.10 37.10
N GLY A 673 21.56 -1.98 36.88
CA GLY A 673 21.17 -0.76 37.57
C GLY A 673 19.72 -0.49 37.17
N ASP A 674 18.85 -0.34 38.16
CA ASP A 674 17.60 0.41 38.03
C ASP A 674 17.95 1.83 37.57
N GLN A 675 18.35 1.99 36.31
CA GLN A 675 17.93 3.19 35.59
C GLN A 675 16.43 3.01 35.48
N GLU A 676 15.69 3.66 36.37
CA GLU A 676 14.25 3.84 36.20
C GLU A 676 14.06 4.30 34.75
N LYS A 677 13.54 3.40 33.92
CA LYS A 677 13.27 3.72 32.53
C LYS A 677 12.33 4.90 32.54
N GLU A 678 12.70 5.94 31.81
CA GLU A 678 11.87 7.12 31.73
C GLU A 678 10.52 6.74 31.13
N LYS A 679 9.48 7.02 31.91
CA LYS A 679 8.12 6.62 31.59
C LYS A 679 7.49 7.65 30.66
N VAL A 680 6.83 7.17 29.61
CA VAL A 680 6.04 7.99 28.68
C VAL A 680 4.64 7.39 28.61
N ILE A 681 3.60 8.19 28.80
CA ILE A 681 2.23 7.74 28.56
C ILE A 681 1.89 7.97 27.10
N LEU A 682 1.26 7.00 26.45
CA LEU A 682 0.65 7.16 25.14
C LEU A 682 -0.84 6.80 25.19
N ALA A 683 -1.69 7.65 24.61
CA ALA A 683 -3.13 7.44 24.57
C ALA A 683 -3.74 7.96 23.26
N THR A 684 -4.70 7.20 22.70
CA THR A 684 -5.62 7.75 21.71
C THR A 684 -6.79 8.39 22.47
N VAL A 685 -7.08 9.64 22.15
CA VAL A 685 -8.00 10.48 22.93
C VAL A 685 -9.44 9.93 22.93
N LYS A 686 -10.23 10.33 23.93
CA LYS A 686 -11.64 9.95 24.07
C LYS A 686 -12.41 10.16 22.77
N GLY A 687 -13.19 9.16 22.40
CA GLY A 687 -13.99 9.08 21.18
C GLY A 687 -13.21 8.64 19.94
N ASP A 688 -11.88 8.51 20.04
CA ASP A 688 -11.05 8.07 18.94
C ASP A 688 -10.53 6.64 19.19
N ILE A 689 -10.81 5.76 18.25
CA ILE A 689 -10.41 4.36 18.32
C ILE A 689 -9.23 4.04 17.39
N HIS A 690 -8.72 5.02 16.65
CA HIS A 690 -7.62 4.83 15.73
C HIS A 690 -6.31 4.95 16.49
N ASP A 691 -5.64 3.82 16.67
CA ASP A 691 -4.44 3.70 17.51
C ASP A 691 -3.19 3.38 16.72
N ILE A 692 -3.26 3.39 15.38
CA ILE A 692 -2.13 3.05 14.52
C ILE A 692 -0.94 3.97 14.78
N GLY A 693 -1.12 5.29 14.66
CA GLY A 693 -0.04 6.26 14.89
C GLY A 693 0.56 6.15 16.30
N LYS A 694 -0.30 6.03 17.32
CA LYS A 694 0.11 5.78 18.72
C LYS A 694 0.95 4.51 18.86
N ASN A 695 0.51 3.41 18.25
CA ASN A 695 1.20 2.12 18.33
C ASN A 695 2.56 2.16 17.62
N ILE A 696 2.69 2.89 16.51
CA ILE A 696 3.98 3.11 15.86
C ILE A 696 4.92 3.86 16.81
N VAL A 697 4.47 4.98 17.40
CA VAL A 697 5.27 5.74 18.39
C VAL A 697 5.63 4.88 19.60
N LYS A 698 4.70 4.06 20.09
CA LYS A 698 4.95 3.09 21.17
C LYS A 698 6.11 2.15 20.83
N VAL A 699 6.02 1.46 19.69
CA VAL A 699 7.05 0.50 19.27
C VAL A 699 8.40 1.21 19.17
N LEU A 700 8.45 2.39 18.55
CA LEU A 700 9.69 3.15 18.42
C LEU A 700 10.26 3.56 19.79
N LEU A 701 9.45 4.17 20.67
CA LEU A 701 9.92 4.58 22.00
C LEU A 701 10.41 3.39 22.83
N GLU A 702 9.72 2.25 22.78
CA GLU A 702 10.16 1.02 23.45
C GLU A 702 11.53 0.55 22.93
N ASN A 703 11.80 0.67 21.63
CA ASN A 703 13.10 0.30 21.02
C ASN A 703 14.23 1.27 21.43
N TYR A 704 13.91 2.54 21.60
CA TYR A 704 14.86 3.54 22.07
C TYR A 704 15.07 3.51 23.60
N GLY A 705 14.50 2.51 24.29
CA GLY A 705 14.78 2.22 25.70
C GLY A 705 13.78 2.79 26.70
N PHE A 706 12.78 3.55 26.25
CA PHE A 706 11.76 4.17 27.10
C PHE A 706 10.76 3.14 27.64
N GLN A 707 10.15 3.43 28.78
CA GLN A 707 9.02 2.65 29.29
C GLN A 707 7.71 3.30 28.86
N VAL A 708 7.01 2.68 27.91
CA VAL A 708 5.74 3.20 27.42
C VAL A 708 4.58 2.64 28.25
N ILE A 709 3.82 3.53 28.88
CA ILE A 709 2.52 3.24 29.51
C ILE A 709 1.44 3.52 28.47
N ASP A 710 1.04 2.47 27.78
CA ASP A 710 0.00 2.54 26.76
C ASP A 710 -1.38 2.44 27.42
N LEU A 711 -2.12 3.55 27.44
CA LEU A 711 -3.50 3.59 27.97
C LEU A 711 -4.52 3.07 26.95
N GLY A 712 -4.09 2.74 25.74
CA GLY A 712 -4.95 2.24 24.68
C GLY A 712 -5.66 3.36 23.95
N LYS A 713 -6.93 3.11 23.64
CA LYS A 713 -7.76 3.95 22.78
C LYS A 713 -9.09 4.27 23.42
N ASP A 714 -9.75 5.31 22.91
CA ASP A 714 -10.94 5.90 23.55
C ASP A 714 -10.69 6.21 25.04
N VAL A 715 -9.56 6.86 25.32
CA VAL A 715 -9.10 7.07 26.70
C VAL A 715 -9.67 8.38 27.26
N PRO A 716 -10.42 8.34 28.37
CA PRO A 716 -10.92 9.56 29.01
C PRO A 716 -9.80 10.47 29.53
N PRO A 717 -9.93 11.81 29.45
CA PRO A 717 -8.96 12.77 29.98
C PRO A 717 -8.55 12.48 31.43
N GLU A 718 -9.51 12.09 32.27
CA GLU A 718 -9.31 11.81 33.70
C GLU A 718 -8.34 10.66 33.91
N LEU A 719 -8.47 9.58 33.12
CA LEU A 719 -7.59 8.43 33.23
C LEU A 719 -6.15 8.78 32.83
N VAL A 720 -5.97 9.64 31.83
CA VAL A 720 -4.64 10.13 31.43
C VAL A 720 -4.00 10.93 32.55
N ALA A 721 -4.73 11.90 33.12
CA ALA A 721 -4.23 12.76 34.19
C ALA A 721 -3.94 11.97 35.48
N GLU A 722 -4.86 11.09 35.89
CA GLU A 722 -4.69 10.22 37.06
C GLU A 722 -3.48 9.31 36.91
N THR A 723 -3.28 8.72 35.73
CA THR A 723 -2.12 7.87 35.46
C THR A 723 -0.83 8.68 35.45
N ALA A 724 -0.82 9.88 34.85
CA ALA A 724 0.35 10.75 34.82
C ALA A 724 0.82 11.17 36.22
N VAL A 725 -0.14 11.45 37.13
CA VAL A 725 0.16 11.74 38.53
C VAL A 725 0.60 10.49 39.29
N ARG A 726 -0.13 9.36 39.13
CA ARG A 726 0.16 8.11 39.86
C ARG A 726 1.53 7.53 39.53
N GLU A 727 1.92 7.59 38.26
CA GLU A 727 3.14 6.98 37.74
C GLU A 727 4.33 7.96 37.68
N ASP A 728 4.12 9.22 38.09
CA ASP A 728 5.05 10.36 38.02
C ASP A 728 5.68 10.55 36.64
N VAL A 729 4.82 10.61 35.61
CA VAL A 729 5.23 10.68 34.21
C VAL A 729 5.49 12.14 33.80
N ARG A 730 6.59 12.37 33.07
CA ARG A 730 7.01 13.70 32.61
C ARG A 730 6.63 14.02 31.15
N LEU A 731 6.19 13.01 30.40
CA LEU A 731 5.76 13.16 29.01
C LEU A 731 4.52 12.33 28.72
N VAL A 732 3.48 12.97 28.19
CA VAL A 732 2.28 12.34 27.65
C VAL A 732 2.22 12.58 26.14
N GLY A 733 2.01 11.53 25.36
CA GLY A 733 1.71 11.59 23.93
C GLY A 733 0.23 11.31 23.66
N LEU A 734 -0.44 12.21 22.95
CA LEU A 734 -1.85 12.07 22.56
C LEU A 734 -1.98 11.91 21.04
N SER A 735 -2.85 11.00 20.61
CA SER A 735 -3.14 10.74 19.20
C SER A 735 -4.63 10.89 18.87
N ALA A 736 -4.94 11.46 17.70
CA ALA A 736 -6.29 11.52 17.13
C ALA A 736 -6.24 11.39 15.60
N LEU A 737 -7.18 10.65 15.01
CA LEU A 737 -7.36 10.53 13.55
C LEU A 737 -8.66 11.19 13.07
N MET A 738 -9.69 11.28 13.89
CA MET A 738 -10.94 11.92 13.50
C MET A 738 -10.92 13.40 13.89
N THR A 739 -11.39 14.28 13.02
CA THR A 739 -11.57 15.70 13.36
C THR A 739 -12.53 15.89 14.53
N THR A 740 -13.48 14.95 14.69
CA THR A 740 -14.47 15.01 15.76
C THR A 740 -13.93 14.76 17.16
N THR A 741 -12.74 14.16 17.28
CA THR A 741 -12.15 13.71 18.54
C THR A 741 -11.02 14.61 19.01
N VAL A 742 -10.60 15.56 18.17
CA VAL A 742 -9.49 16.47 18.51
C VAL A 742 -9.84 17.38 19.70
N VAL A 743 -11.12 17.69 19.90
CA VAL A 743 -11.59 18.44 21.08
C VAL A 743 -11.23 17.73 22.40
N SER A 744 -11.35 16.41 22.43
CA SER A 744 -10.95 15.58 23.59
C SER A 744 -9.45 15.69 23.90
N MET A 745 -8.62 16.00 22.89
CA MET A 745 -7.19 16.21 23.06
C MET A 745 -6.91 17.48 23.87
N GLU A 746 -7.60 18.57 23.55
CA GLU A 746 -7.47 19.83 24.28
C GLU A 746 -7.98 19.69 25.72
N GLU A 747 -9.10 19.00 25.94
CA GLU A 747 -9.61 18.70 27.28
C GLU A 747 -8.57 17.95 28.13
N THR A 748 -7.89 16.97 27.53
CA THR A 748 -6.81 16.20 28.17
C THR A 748 -5.61 17.09 28.51
N ILE A 749 -5.18 17.96 27.59
CA ILE A 749 -4.08 18.91 27.84
C ILE A 749 -4.44 19.85 28.99
N ARG A 750 -5.64 20.45 28.96
CA ARG A 750 -6.10 21.37 30.03
C ARG A 750 -6.12 20.68 31.39
N LEU A 751 -6.57 19.43 31.45
CA LEU A 751 -6.58 18.66 32.69
C LEU A 751 -5.17 18.35 33.18
N LEU A 752 -4.26 17.92 32.30
CA LEU A 752 -2.85 17.68 32.63
C LEU A 752 -2.16 18.94 33.15
N ARG A 753 -2.41 20.11 32.56
CA ARG A 753 -1.87 21.39 33.07
C ARG A 753 -2.33 21.72 34.48
N ARG A 754 -3.52 21.26 34.88
CA ARG A 754 -4.06 21.49 36.22
C ARG A 754 -3.52 20.48 37.24
N GLU A 755 -3.51 19.20 36.89
CA GLU A 755 -3.20 18.10 37.82
C GLU A 755 -1.70 17.72 37.86
N LYS A 756 -0.96 17.88 36.75
CA LYS A 756 0.48 17.58 36.62
C LYS A 756 1.21 18.63 35.75
N PRO A 757 1.40 19.87 36.26
CA PRO A 757 1.87 21.01 35.46
C PRO A 757 3.27 20.86 34.86
N ASP A 758 4.10 20.00 35.45
CA ASP A 758 5.46 19.69 35.02
C ASP A 758 5.53 18.64 33.90
N CYS A 759 4.40 17.97 33.59
CA CYS A 759 4.31 17.05 32.47
C CYS A 759 4.20 17.80 31.14
N LYS A 760 5.08 17.43 30.20
CA LYS A 760 5.03 17.88 28.81
C LYS A 760 4.02 17.04 28.03
N VAL A 761 3.40 17.66 27.02
CA VAL A 761 2.43 16.99 26.15
C VAL A 761 2.88 17.11 24.71
N MET A 762 3.12 15.98 24.06
CA MET A 762 3.29 15.89 22.61
C MET A 762 2.00 15.38 21.96
N VAL A 763 1.69 15.89 20.77
CA VAL A 763 0.47 15.51 20.03
C VAL A 763 0.80 15.10 18.61
N GLY A 764 -0.01 14.20 18.03
CA GLY A 764 0.11 13.78 16.64
C GLY A 764 -1.17 13.15 16.10
N GLY A 765 -1.16 12.82 14.80
CA GLY A 765 -2.28 12.18 14.11
C GLY A 765 -2.66 12.86 12.80
N ALA A 766 -3.37 12.15 11.92
CA ALA A 766 -3.55 12.53 10.52
C ALA A 766 -4.29 13.86 10.29
N VAL A 767 -5.03 14.32 11.30
CA VAL A 767 -5.82 15.56 11.26
C VAL A 767 -5.11 16.73 11.94
N LEU A 768 -3.90 16.54 12.48
CA LEU A 768 -3.15 17.60 13.17
C LEU A 768 -2.13 18.28 12.26
N ASN A 769 -1.76 19.50 12.64
CA ASN A 769 -0.65 20.26 12.11
C ASN A 769 -0.04 21.12 13.22
N GLN A 770 1.07 21.82 12.93
CA GLN A 770 1.78 22.63 13.93
C GLN A 770 0.90 23.76 14.49
N GLU A 771 0.18 24.48 13.63
CA GLU A 771 -0.72 25.56 14.06
C GLU A 771 -1.77 25.06 15.05
N TYR A 772 -2.31 23.86 14.80
CA TYR A 772 -3.32 23.26 15.64
C TYR A 772 -2.77 22.84 17.00
N ALA A 773 -1.60 22.19 17.01
CA ALA A 773 -0.95 21.74 18.23
C ALA A 773 -0.61 22.90 19.18
N ASP A 774 -0.10 24.01 18.63
CA ASP A 774 0.22 25.22 19.38
C ASP A 774 -1.02 25.81 20.06
N MET A 775 -2.14 25.81 19.35
CA MET A 775 -3.40 26.38 19.81
C MET A 775 -4.07 25.57 20.92
N ILE A 776 -4.03 24.23 20.88
CA ILE A 776 -4.52 23.39 21.99
C ILE A 776 -3.56 23.35 23.19
N GLY A 777 -2.43 24.06 23.11
CA GLY A 777 -1.45 24.20 24.18
C GLY A 777 -0.55 22.98 24.37
N ALA A 778 -0.34 22.19 23.32
CA ALA A 778 0.66 21.12 23.31
C ALA A 778 2.09 21.72 23.37
N ASP A 779 3.03 20.99 23.96
CA ASP A 779 4.44 21.40 23.98
C ASP A 779 5.18 21.01 22.70
N PHE A 780 4.66 20.05 21.93
CA PHE A 780 5.28 19.57 20.71
C PHE A 780 4.26 18.92 19.76
N TYR A 781 4.43 19.18 18.46
CA TYR A 781 3.73 18.47 17.39
C TYR A 781 4.66 17.46 16.73
N GLY A 782 4.35 16.18 16.87
CA GLY A 782 5.02 15.12 16.13
C GLY A 782 4.36 14.94 14.77
N ARG A 783 4.91 15.58 13.73
CA ARG A 783 4.40 15.40 12.35
C ARG A 783 4.55 13.96 11.86
N ASP A 784 5.55 13.26 12.41
CA ASP A 784 5.88 11.87 12.13
C ASP A 784 6.34 11.17 13.42
N ALA A 785 6.39 9.84 13.38
CA ALA A 785 6.68 9.05 14.57
C ALA A 785 8.12 9.24 15.07
N MET A 786 9.09 9.47 14.18
CA MET A 786 10.50 9.68 14.55
C MET A 786 10.72 11.02 15.26
N GLN A 787 10.02 12.08 14.85
CA GLN A 787 10.02 13.34 15.57
C GLN A 787 9.56 13.20 17.02
N SER A 788 8.57 12.34 17.28
CA SER A 788 8.11 12.04 18.63
C SER A 788 9.21 11.38 19.47
N VAL A 789 10.00 10.48 18.86
CA VAL A 789 11.17 9.86 19.50
C VAL A 789 12.26 10.88 19.79
N HIS A 790 12.65 11.70 18.81
CA HIS A 790 13.70 12.72 18.97
C HIS A 790 13.32 13.74 20.05
N TYR A 791 12.07 14.19 20.07
CA TYR A 791 11.56 15.09 21.12
C TYR A 791 11.66 14.43 22.50
N THR A 792 11.25 13.17 22.61
CA THR A 792 11.34 12.40 23.86
C THR A 792 12.79 12.30 24.33
N GLN A 793 13.74 11.95 23.45
CA GLN A 793 15.16 11.89 23.78
C GLN A 793 15.71 13.22 24.26
N ASN A 794 15.38 14.33 23.60
CA ASN A 794 15.89 15.66 23.96
C ASN A 794 15.34 16.12 25.32
N LEU A 795 14.04 15.92 25.55
CA LEU A 795 13.37 16.26 26.81
C LEU A 795 14.04 15.62 28.02
N PHE A 796 14.45 14.36 27.86
CA PHE A 796 15.04 13.57 28.93
C PHE A 796 16.57 13.68 29.03
N LYS A 797 17.28 13.95 27.93
CA LYS A 797 18.72 14.28 27.93
C LYS A 797 19.02 15.67 28.52
N GLY A 798 18.01 16.54 28.66
CA GLY A 798 18.17 17.89 29.21
C GLY A 798 18.71 18.92 28.22
N GLU A 799 18.66 18.61 26.93
CA GLU A 799 18.98 19.54 25.84
C GLU A 799 17.67 20.17 25.33
N ASN A 800 17.26 21.28 25.97
CA ASN A 800 16.23 22.19 25.44
C ASN A 800 16.89 23.34 24.68
#